data_AF-W2CRH3-F1
#
_entry.id   AF-W2CRH3-F1
#
_cell.length_a   1.000
_cell.length_b   1.000
_cell.length_c   1.000
_cell.angle_alpha   90.00
_cell.angle_beta   90.00
_cell.angle_gamma   90.00
#
_symmetry.space_group_name_H-M   'P 1'
#
loop_
_entity.id
_entity.type
_entity.pdbx_description
1 polymer ?
#
loop_
_entity_poly.entity_id
_entity_poly.type
_entity_poly.pdbx_seq_one_letter_code
_entity_poly.pdbx_strand_id
1 'polypeptide(L)'
;MQIQALNNVEFNADGTWDAATGNKNNIYVLSDAGNIVAQKLTIKNDNSGTEPAHGLINFMTAGKTDIGGACTPLGTRNKDNGNIYLNDEFKIERAQTASTQTNFIARNNIRTAKFTSTHLNEDTTNIISRDGDIYLGYSAGSSVYNSSDAYGASSTTGDANDFKYDANASTKDGQLNIMAGWDDSHPAMTHTEGMEGGNVYFTRIITDLKATQKHNTTIAIPYSSEYICDVREDLYKRSGESMVKYEHSGIIGGLGRCGEETTAGWTKYAGALDNPGTLAALNSMAVNDRSLKYKGNEGNLIVDAGKRGNIILNKGAKIEFQDKTGNATFRTREGDIDMRDVFDAETMKGSLLFLAQLENFSKLSEIGVCGCDEMRNNVYLQDFKYTATGNSGSVFVGADNNIKLNYGGLTNIGTRQDPFLSTDYETYPNGAVKKIGRGYKGVDAGCGLNYHCDLNGDENKARLLLLDFSGTVTSGGFAAVASDMIDVYTDLKYKGGNGSGLSTVPETGTLHGENVAGYGLFMKTQGNKHNWTDNILLQAPKCPTTCAPTGCGEGGRPATAFLHNTVRMTFHSDARFYAENQHVHLESPVIETFGVLELNAEDNAGAKAMITIKTDSLICHDSLIRKGKGKVQLTTWSGLPKDQPIIKLGYSRKAAPFYEYAYDDGGTQKICRECVSHYKGKVYAPGETPLDTMFVKFGPNTEWERQNVMVVDHTVISFLTDSFDHVKGGDVLHARYFVDTTKIRNQVEFWTDPKHERDGHLELISEEQMGSKDYAGLYTRHLHLEPIGACGRPTSELWLPGLALDVITTSTFGGFGIQYTDVHVENGANLNPGFTSLRLRGQCYEQACGTLTMKDLRLDGGSELHFSVGTTKGLNGEYSDAIDVDRLTTYGPVNVNIEIRPCEKMQKRCYPIMYYKSVTPNSLNNLKLNPRKVKIDGEEYPLSLNVSTDGIVYVCVGDAVTPSLTHTVTMPETAGVKTTPSKGIYPLPTRTSFRFSATYSGAKPLVVRTNRKVNGQQEVLNGVKNANGEYEYIVPSVQQEVTLTFGPDVVANELLTAGTAVWSHGEKIYIRVERADIASIYSVAGQLVKRVDLPEGDTSIPMSRGAYVITLKDGSVHKVIVK
;
A
#
# COMPACT_ATOMS: atom_id res chain seq x y z
N MET A 1 -59.89 0.91 -27.40
CA MET A 1 -59.33 1.80 -28.43
C MET A 1 -58.25 1.03 -29.16
N GLN A 2 -58.37 0.90 -30.48
CA GLN A 2 -57.35 0.24 -31.31
C GLN A 2 -56.96 1.19 -32.43
N ILE A 3 -55.66 1.51 -32.50
CA ILE A 3 -55.03 2.25 -33.58
C ILE A 3 -54.03 1.29 -34.21
N GLN A 4 -54.14 1.07 -35.51
CA GLN A 4 -53.19 0.29 -36.26
C GLN A 4 -52.87 1.01 -37.56
N ALA A 5 -51.59 1.13 -37.88
CA ALA A 5 -51.11 1.67 -39.15
C ALA A 5 -50.10 0.73 -39.79
N LEU A 6 -50.14 0.67 -41.12
CA LEU A 6 -49.16 -0.09 -41.91
C LEU A 6 -47.74 0.52 -41.80
N ASN A 7 -47.63 1.83 -41.58
CA ASN A 7 -46.36 2.55 -41.45
C ASN A 7 -46.31 3.24 -40.06
N ASN A 8 -45.83 4.48 -39.97
CA ASN A 8 -45.75 5.21 -38.70
C ASN A 8 -47.12 5.48 -38.07
N VAL A 9 -47.18 5.43 -36.74
CA VAL A 9 -48.26 6.02 -35.94
C VAL A 9 -47.68 7.23 -35.23
N GLU A 10 -48.10 8.44 -35.60
CA GLU A 10 -47.60 9.69 -34.99
C GLU A 10 -48.75 10.45 -34.35
N PHE A 11 -48.61 10.76 -33.06
CA PHE A 11 -49.53 11.62 -32.31
C PHE A 11 -48.96 13.04 -32.28
N ASN A 12 -49.50 13.90 -33.14
CA ASN A 12 -49.00 15.25 -33.43
C ASN A 12 -49.58 16.34 -32.51
N ALA A 13 -50.15 15.99 -31.37
CA ALA A 13 -50.70 16.94 -30.41
C ALA A 13 -50.62 16.39 -29.00
N ASP A 14 -50.56 17.30 -28.03
CA ASP A 14 -50.67 16.95 -26.61
C ASP A 14 -52.04 16.33 -26.33
N GLY A 15 -52.06 15.20 -25.64
CA GLY A 15 -53.27 14.39 -25.47
C GLY A 15 -53.52 13.96 -24.03
N THR A 16 -54.81 13.79 -23.71
CA THR A 16 -55.25 13.01 -22.55
C THR A 16 -56.28 11.99 -23.01
N TRP A 17 -55.97 10.71 -22.86
CA TRP A 17 -56.88 9.59 -23.14
C TRP A 17 -57.48 9.10 -21.83
N ASP A 18 -58.72 9.49 -21.57
CA ASP A 18 -59.48 8.99 -20.42
C ASP A 18 -60.27 7.75 -20.81
N ALA A 19 -59.65 6.60 -20.65
CA ALA A 19 -60.27 5.28 -20.73
C ALA A 19 -60.62 4.75 -19.33
N ALA A 20 -60.57 5.57 -18.29
CA ALA A 20 -60.98 5.18 -16.94
C ALA A 20 -62.48 5.40 -16.71
N THR A 21 -63.05 6.41 -17.37
CA THR A 21 -64.48 6.71 -17.37
C THR A 21 -65.21 5.90 -18.47
N GLY A 22 -66.38 5.33 -18.16
CA GLY A 22 -67.18 4.57 -19.13
C GLY A 22 -66.80 3.08 -19.25
N ASN A 23 -66.57 2.59 -20.48
CA ASN A 23 -66.42 1.16 -20.79
C ASN A 23 -65.05 0.55 -20.46
N LYS A 24 -64.09 1.32 -19.91
CA LYS A 24 -62.81 0.81 -19.40
C LYS A 24 -61.98 0.02 -20.42
N ASN A 25 -62.04 0.44 -21.68
CA ASN A 25 -61.52 -0.32 -22.81
C ASN A 25 -59.99 -0.51 -22.74
N ASN A 26 -59.52 -1.65 -23.23
CA ASN A 26 -58.11 -1.85 -23.59
C ASN A 26 -57.64 -0.83 -24.66
N ILE A 27 -56.35 -0.49 -24.63
CA ILE A 27 -55.67 0.42 -25.57
C ILE A 27 -54.62 -0.37 -26.34
N TYR A 28 -54.74 -0.38 -27.66
CA TYR A 28 -53.79 -0.99 -28.58
C TYR A 28 -53.34 0.05 -29.62
N VAL A 29 -52.04 0.30 -29.69
CA VAL A 29 -51.38 1.16 -30.67
C VAL A 29 -50.32 0.31 -31.36
N LEU A 30 -50.56 0.02 -32.64
CA LEU A 30 -49.77 -0.93 -33.42
C LEU A 30 -49.23 -0.26 -34.67
N SER A 31 -47.93 -0.39 -34.92
CA SER A 31 -47.29 -0.02 -36.18
C SER A 31 -46.69 -1.28 -36.81
N ASP A 32 -47.19 -1.65 -37.99
CA ASP A 32 -46.80 -2.89 -38.64
C ASP A 32 -45.39 -2.79 -39.24
N ALA A 33 -45.03 -1.65 -39.87
CA ALA A 33 -43.73 -1.50 -40.53
C ALA A 33 -42.96 -0.21 -40.17
N GLY A 34 -43.52 0.69 -39.36
CA GLY A 34 -42.95 2.00 -39.05
C GLY A 34 -42.63 2.20 -37.56
N ASN A 35 -42.57 3.47 -37.15
CA ASN A 35 -42.33 3.91 -35.78
C ASN A 35 -43.65 4.30 -35.09
N ILE A 36 -43.70 4.21 -33.76
CA ILE A 36 -44.71 4.92 -32.96
C ILE A 36 -44.05 6.16 -32.35
N VAL A 37 -44.62 7.32 -32.62
CA VAL A 37 -44.12 8.61 -32.14
C VAL A 37 -45.23 9.31 -31.35
N ALA A 38 -44.91 9.74 -30.13
CA ALA A 38 -45.82 10.53 -29.31
C ALA A 38 -45.08 11.73 -28.70
N GLN A 39 -45.76 12.87 -28.59
CA GLN A 39 -45.34 13.99 -27.75
C GLN A 39 -45.92 13.84 -26.34
N LYS A 40 -46.52 14.88 -25.75
CA LYS A 40 -47.11 14.77 -24.41
C LYS A 40 -48.38 13.95 -24.45
N LEU A 41 -48.42 12.84 -23.72
CA LEU A 41 -49.60 11.98 -23.64
C LEU A 41 -49.85 11.50 -22.22
N THR A 42 -51.05 11.77 -21.71
CA THR A 42 -51.55 11.19 -20.45
C THR A 42 -52.62 10.15 -20.74
N ILE A 43 -52.42 8.92 -20.27
CA ILE A 43 -53.40 7.83 -20.36
C ILE A 43 -53.94 7.56 -18.96
N LYS A 44 -55.24 7.78 -18.79
CA LYS A 44 -56.00 7.30 -17.63
C LYS A 44 -56.71 6.03 -18.04
N ASN A 45 -56.44 4.93 -17.36
CA ASN A 45 -57.07 3.65 -17.72
C ASN A 45 -57.55 2.89 -16.48
N ASP A 46 -58.65 2.18 -16.67
CA ASP A 46 -59.31 1.36 -15.67
C ASP A 46 -59.64 -0.03 -16.27
N ASN A 47 -60.02 -1.00 -15.44
CA ASN A 47 -60.31 -2.39 -15.77
C ASN A 47 -61.64 -2.82 -15.08
N SER A 48 -62.50 -3.54 -15.80
CA SER A 48 -63.80 -4.01 -15.28
C SER A 48 -63.83 -5.49 -14.90
N GLY A 49 -62.75 -6.22 -15.15
CA GLY A 49 -62.60 -7.66 -14.91
C GLY A 49 -63.20 -8.53 -16.01
N THR A 50 -63.74 -7.93 -17.07
CA THR A 50 -64.49 -8.62 -18.13
C THR A 50 -64.08 -8.09 -19.49
N GLU A 51 -64.05 -8.95 -20.52
CA GLU A 51 -63.82 -8.51 -21.90
C GLU A 51 -64.81 -7.41 -22.32
N PRO A 52 -64.37 -6.33 -23.01
CA PRO A 52 -63.03 -6.05 -23.53
C PRO A 52 -62.14 -5.15 -22.62
N ALA A 53 -62.38 -5.18 -21.30
CA ALA A 53 -61.88 -4.19 -20.33
C ALA A 53 -60.96 -4.82 -19.27
N HIS A 54 -59.85 -5.39 -19.73
CA HIS A 54 -58.79 -5.97 -18.90
C HIS A 54 -57.67 -4.98 -18.54
N GLY A 55 -57.84 -3.70 -18.91
CA GLY A 55 -56.88 -2.64 -18.62
C GLY A 55 -55.53 -2.84 -19.31
N LEU A 56 -55.54 -3.42 -20.51
CA LEU A 56 -54.33 -3.62 -21.30
C LEU A 56 -53.95 -2.31 -22.01
N ILE A 57 -52.69 -1.88 -21.89
CA ILE A 57 -52.10 -0.80 -22.68
C ILE A 57 -50.96 -1.40 -23.50
N ASN A 58 -51.07 -1.37 -24.81
CA ASN A 58 -50.09 -1.95 -25.73
C ASN A 58 -49.66 -0.91 -26.75
N PHE A 59 -48.37 -0.58 -26.77
CA PHE A 59 -47.68 0.15 -27.82
C PHE A 59 -46.67 -0.81 -28.43
N MET A 60 -46.90 -1.24 -29.67
CA MET A 60 -46.07 -2.25 -30.31
C MET A 60 -45.68 -1.87 -31.73
N THR A 61 -44.40 -2.04 -32.05
CA THR A 61 -43.90 -1.93 -33.42
C THR A 61 -43.36 -3.28 -33.87
N ALA A 62 -43.81 -3.75 -35.03
CA ALA A 62 -43.29 -4.98 -35.62
C ALA A 62 -42.04 -4.71 -36.49
N GLY A 63 -41.95 -3.51 -37.08
CA GLY A 63 -40.87 -3.15 -37.99
C GLY A 63 -40.91 -3.96 -39.31
N LYS A 64 -40.09 -3.58 -40.29
CA LYS A 64 -40.02 -4.32 -41.55
C LYS A 64 -39.35 -5.68 -41.33
N THR A 65 -40.11 -6.76 -41.46
CA THR A 65 -39.63 -8.15 -41.36
C THR A 65 -38.80 -8.62 -42.56
N ASP A 66 -38.82 -7.86 -43.66
CA ASP A 66 -38.34 -8.32 -44.97
C ASP A 66 -36.94 -7.80 -45.31
N ILE A 67 -36.37 -6.93 -44.46
CA ILE A 67 -34.98 -6.47 -44.58
C ILE A 67 -34.10 -7.36 -43.70
N GLY A 68 -34.13 -8.66 -43.99
CA GLY A 68 -33.22 -9.63 -43.40
C GLY A 68 -31.93 -9.71 -44.23
N GLY A 69 -30.82 -9.24 -43.66
CA GLY A 69 -29.47 -9.52 -44.15
C GLY A 69 -28.72 -8.32 -44.72
N ALA A 70 -27.44 -8.21 -44.33
CA ALA A 70 -26.25 -7.54 -44.93
C ALA A 70 -26.35 -6.19 -45.68
N CYS A 71 -27.54 -5.62 -45.87
CA CYS A 71 -27.82 -4.51 -46.78
C CYS A 71 -28.70 -3.40 -46.15
N THR A 72 -28.90 -3.39 -44.83
CA THR A 72 -29.19 -2.14 -44.11
C THR A 72 -27.91 -1.31 -44.08
N PRO A 73 -27.95 0.02 -44.29
CA PRO A 73 -26.75 0.83 -44.20
C PRO A 73 -26.14 0.66 -42.80
N LEU A 74 -24.95 0.08 -42.73
CA LEU A 74 -24.18 -0.01 -41.50
C LEU A 74 -24.07 1.40 -40.89
N GLY A 75 -24.50 1.57 -39.64
CA GLY A 75 -24.32 2.81 -38.89
C GLY A 75 -25.55 3.73 -38.72
N THR A 76 -26.77 3.31 -39.07
CA THR A 76 -27.99 4.13 -38.84
C THR A 76 -28.71 3.85 -37.51
N ARG A 77 -28.16 3.01 -36.64
CA ARG A 77 -28.76 2.66 -35.35
C ARG A 77 -30.18 2.07 -35.39
N ASN A 78 -30.54 1.43 -36.50
CA ASN A 78 -31.92 0.95 -36.72
C ASN A 78 -32.97 2.05 -36.52
N LYS A 79 -32.60 3.33 -36.75
CA LYS A 79 -33.45 4.49 -36.45
C LYS A 79 -34.68 4.64 -37.34
N ASP A 80 -34.65 4.06 -38.52
CA ASP A 80 -35.61 4.43 -39.57
C ASP A 80 -37.00 3.83 -39.32
N ASN A 81 -37.10 2.57 -38.88
CA ASN A 81 -38.38 1.86 -38.68
C ASN A 81 -38.34 0.98 -37.43
N GLY A 82 -39.52 0.61 -36.88
CA GLY A 82 -39.62 -0.32 -35.77
C GLY A 82 -39.28 0.27 -34.40
N ASN A 83 -39.31 1.59 -34.23
CA ASN A 83 -38.94 2.28 -33.00
C ASN A 83 -40.16 2.87 -32.26
N ILE A 84 -40.05 3.04 -30.95
CA ILE A 84 -40.99 3.82 -30.14
C ILE A 84 -40.28 5.07 -29.62
N TYR A 85 -40.76 6.25 -30.01
CA TYR A 85 -40.23 7.54 -29.60
C TYR A 85 -41.27 8.34 -28.83
N LEU A 86 -41.06 8.46 -27.52
CA LEU A 86 -41.85 9.30 -26.62
C LEU A 86 -41.03 10.59 -26.42
N ASN A 87 -41.33 11.61 -27.22
CA ASN A 87 -40.52 12.82 -27.35
C ASN A 87 -40.81 13.88 -26.27
N ASP A 88 -41.87 13.70 -25.49
CA ASP A 88 -42.23 14.55 -24.35
C ASP A 88 -42.77 13.68 -23.18
N GLU A 89 -43.35 14.32 -22.16
CA GLU A 89 -43.91 13.66 -20.98
C GLU A 89 -45.00 12.64 -21.33
N PHE A 90 -44.72 11.38 -21.03
CA PHE A 90 -45.68 10.28 -21.13
C PHE A 90 -46.11 9.84 -19.73
N LYS A 91 -47.42 9.87 -19.46
CA LYS A 91 -47.97 9.58 -18.15
C LYS A 91 -49.05 8.51 -18.22
N ILE A 92 -48.96 7.50 -17.36
CA ILE A 92 -49.98 6.46 -17.17
C ILE A 92 -50.51 6.58 -15.74
N GLU A 93 -51.81 6.77 -15.62
CA GLU A 93 -52.54 6.79 -14.36
C GLU A 93 -53.53 5.63 -14.35
N ARG A 94 -53.32 4.66 -13.45
CA ARG A 94 -54.26 3.55 -13.23
C ARG A 94 -55.15 3.89 -12.03
N ALA A 95 -56.48 3.85 -12.21
CA ALA A 95 -57.46 4.13 -11.15
C ALA A 95 -57.92 2.86 -10.37
N GLN A 96 -57.25 1.72 -10.59
CA GLN A 96 -57.81 0.37 -10.45
C GLN A 96 -57.73 -0.34 -9.09
N THR A 97 -58.65 -1.29 -8.90
CA THR A 97 -58.61 -2.37 -7.87
C THR A 97 -58.48 -3.79 -8.46
N ALA A 98 -58.19 -3.94 -9.76
CA ALA A 98 -57.94 -5.21 -10.44
C ALA A 98 -56.66 -5.16 -11.30
N SER A 99 -56.19 -6.33 -11.74
CA SER A 99 -54.88 -6.54 -12.40
C SER A 99 -54.78 -5.89 -13.78
N THR A 100 -53.69 -5.18 -14.09
CA THR A 100 -53.47 -4.51 -15.38
C THR A 100 -52.14 -4.89 -16.04
N GLN A 101 -51.99 -4.57 -17.32
CA GLN A 101 -50.73 -4.77 -18.04
C GLN A 101 -50.40 -3.57 -18.92
N THR A 102 -49.13 -3.20 -18.93
CA THR A 102 -48.59 -2.10 -19.75
C THR A 102 -47.43 -2.63 -20.57
N ASN A 103 -47.50 -2.55 -21.89
CA ASN A 103 -46.49 -3.08 -22.80
C ASN A 103 -46.06 -2.00 -23.80
N PHE A 104 -44.78 -1.63 -23.74
CA PHE A 104 -44.07 -0.89 -24.78
C PHE A 104 -43.07 -1.84 -25.39
N ILE A 105 -43.37 -2.38 -26.57
CA ILE A 105 -42.55 -3.40 -27.23
C ILE A 105 -42.15 -2.89 -28.60
N ALA A 106 -40.88 -2.53 -28.75
CA ALA A 106 -40.32 -2.11 -30.02
C ALA A 106 -39.56 -3.24 -30.69
N ARG A 107 -39.62 -3.32 -32.03
CA ARG A 107 -38.69 -4.17 -32.77
C ARG A 107 -37.24 -3.72 -32.57
N ASN A 108 -36.99 -2.42 -32.71
CA ASN A 108 -35.66 -1.83 -32.68
C ASN A 108 -35.44 -1.04 -31.39
N ASN A 109 -35.63 0.28 -31.35
CA ASN A 109 -35.29 1.09 -30.17
C ASN A 109 -36.52 1.64 -29.44
N ILE A 110 -36.38 1.85 -28.14
CA ILE A 110 -37.32 2.68 -27.34
C ILE A 110 -36.55 3.89 -26.82
N ARG A 111 -37.08 5.10 -27.04
CA ARG A 111 -36.51 6.32 -26.46
C ARG A 111 -37.60 7.17 -25.81
N THR A 112 -37.34 7.65 -24.59
CA THR A 112 -38.29 8.47 -23.83
C THR A 112 -37.68 9.81 -23.43
N ALA A 113 -38.53 10.83 -23.29
CA ALA A 113 -38.26 11.94 -22.39
C ALA A 113 -38.63 11.48 -20.98
N LYS A 114 -39.54 12.18 -20.31
CA LYS A 114 -40.08 11.78 -19.02
C LYS A 114 -41.17 10.72 -19.17
N PHE A 115 -41.07 9.64 -18.40
CA PHE A 115 -42.08 8.59 -18.32
C PHE A 115 -42.54 8.42 -16.88
N THR A 116 -43.84 8.42 -16.62
CA THR A 116 -44.38 8.19 -15.28
C THR A 116 -45.53 7.21 -15.35
N SER A 117 -45.47 6.15 -14.56
CA SER A 117 -46.57 5.19 -14.42
C SER A 117 -46.95 5.04 -12.95
N THR A 118 -48.24 5.13 -12.64
CA THR A 118 -48.78 5.03 -11.28
C THR A 118 -49.84 3.93 -11.18
N HIS A 119 -49.69 3.06 -10.19
CA HIS A 119 -50.47 1.83 -10.03
C HIS A 119 -51.10 1.70 -8.64
N LEU A 120 -52.36 1.26 -8.59
CA LEU A 120 -53.14 1.02 -7.35
C LEU A 120 -53.42 -0.47 -7.09
N ASN A 121 -53.08 -1.36 -8.03
CA ASN A 121 -53.25 -2.82 -7.95
C ASN A 121 -52.11 -3.53 -8.70
N GLU A 122 -52.26 -4.84 -8.95
CA GLU A 122 -51.29 -5.63 -9.71
C GLU A 122 -51.10 -5.06 -11.10
N ASP A 123 -49.85 -4.83 -11.47
CA ASP A 123 -49.47 -4.40 -12.82
C ASP A 123 -48.20 -5.11 -13.26
N THR A 124 -48.20 -5.57 -14.51
CA THR A 124 -47.00 -5.97 -15.22
C THR A 124 -46.67 -4.89 -16.27
N THR A 125 -45.60 -4.14 -16.04
CA THR A 125 -45.07 -3.14 -16.97
C THR A 125 -43.84 -3.70 -17.70
N ASN A 126 -43.92 -3.75 -19.02
CA ASN A 126 -42.88 -4.23 -19.91
C ASN A 126 -42.41 -3.09 -20.82
N ILE A 127 -41.13 -2.73 -20.74
CA ILE A 127 -40.42 -1.85 -21.66
C ILE A 127 -39.37 -2.72 -22.36
N ILE A 128 -39.71 -3.18 -23.57
CA ILE A 128 -38.94 -4.23 -24.27
C ILE A 128 -38.51 -3.74 -25.65
N SER A 129 -37.21 -3.74 -25.87
CA SER A 129 -36.63 -3.70 -27.20
C SER A 129 -36.21 -5.11 -27.60
N ARG A 130 -36.62 -5.56 -28.79
CA ARG A 130 -36.31 -6.91 -29.28
C ARG A 130 -34.89 -6.99 -29.86
N ASP A 131 -34.55 -6.10 -30.79
CA ASP A 131 -33.30 -6.11 -31.56
C ASP A 131 -32.48 -4.80 -31.44
N GLY A 132 -32.73 -3.97 -30.43
CA GLY A 132 -32.03 -2.69 -30.31
C GLY A 132 -31.84 -2.26 -28.86
N ASP A 133 -31.75 -0.96 -28.68
CA ASP A 133 -31.41 -0.35 -27.40
C ASP A 133 -32.62 0.35 -26.76
N ILE A 134 -32.54 0.56 -25.45
CA ILE A 134 -33.50 1.37 -24.68
C ILE A 134 -32.80 2.62 -24.17
N TYR A 135 -33.41 3.79 -24.38
CA TYR A 135 -32.91 5.11 -24.02
C TYR A 135 -33.93 5.87 -23.17
N LEU A 136 -33.86 5.75 -21.85
CA LEU A 136 -34.81 6.39 -20.93
C LEU A 136 -34.31 7.78 -20.53
N GLY A 137 -35.10 8.80 -20.86
CA GLY A 137 -34.80 10.21 -20.55
C GLY A 137 -33.94 10.95 -21.58
N TYR A 138 -33.52 10.27 -22.66
CA TYR A 138 -32.65 10.82 -23.71
C TYR A 138 -33.39 11.63 -24.81
N SER A 139 -34.71 11.80 -24.74
CA SER A 139 -35.46 12.69 -25.65
C SER A 139 -35.48 14.17 -25.24
N ALA A 140 -34.67 14.59 -24.27
CA ALA A 140 -34.60 15.98 -23.82
C ALA A 140 -34.43 16.95 -25.01
N GLY A 141 -35.39 17.85 -25.22
CA GLY A 141 -35.37 18.83 -26.32
C GLY A 141 -35.61 18.25 -27.72
N SER A 142 -36.19 17.05 -27.86
CA SER A 142 -36.68 16.54 -29.15
C SER A 142 -37.73 17.47 -29.75
N SER A 143 -37.91 17.44 -31.08
CA SER A 143 -38.93 18.26 -31.75
C SER A 143 -40.33 17.69 -31.51
N VAL A 144 -41.28 18.54 -31.11
CA VAL A 144 -42.70 18.22 -30.90
C VAL A 144 -43.57 19.25 -31.62
N TYR A 145 -44.82 18.92 -31.93
CA TYR A 145 -45.73 19.88 -32.57
C TYR A 145 -46.24 20.88 -31.54
N ASN A 146 -46.24 22.15 -31.92
CA ASN A 146 -46.88 23.23 -31.19
C ASN A 146 -48.35 23.42 -31.63
N SER A 147 -49.06 24.36 -31.02
CA SER A 147 -50.47 24.66 -31.33
C SER A 147 -50.73 25.20 -32.74
N SER A 148 -49.67 25.51 -33.51
CA SER A 148 -49.74 25.94 -34.91
C SER A 148 -49.33 24.83 -35.88
N ASP A 149 -49.31 23.57 -35.43
CA ASP A 149 -48.86 22.39 -36.19
C ASP A 149 -47.43 22.52 -36.75
N ALA A 150 -46.58 23.30 -36.08
CA ALA A 150 -45.17 23.45 -36.43
C ALA A 150 -44.27 22.78 -35.37
N TYR A 151 -43.13 22.24 -35.82
CA TYR A 151 -42.13 21.69 -34.90
C TYR A 151 -41.50 22.79 -34.04
N GLY A 152 -41.51 22.57 -32.73
CA GLY A 152 -40.73 23.30 -31.74
C GLY A 152 -40.00 22.34 -30.80
N ALA A 153 -39.04 22.83 -30.03
CA ALA A 153 -38.34 21.99 -29.07
C ALA A 153 -39.26 21.65 -27.88
N SER A 154 -39.24 20.39 -27.44
CA SER A 154 -39.85 19.98 -26.18
C SER A 154 -39.26 20.76 -25.01
N SER A 155 -40.08 21.04 -24.00
CA SER A 155 -39.67 21.72 -22.77
C SER A 155 -38.90 20.84 -21.78
N THR A 156 -38.71 19.56 -22.12
CA THR A 156 -38.06 18.56 -21.27
C THR A 156 -36.54 18.76 -21.16
N THR A 157 -35.99 18.50 -19.97
CA THR A 157 -34.55 18.65 -19.66
C THR A 157 -33.98 17.36 -19.09
N GLY A 158 -32.68 17.13 -19.24
CA GLY A 158 -32.00 15.94 -18.72
C GLY A 158 -32.21 15.73 -17.22
N ASP A 159 -32.19 16.81 -16.43
CA ASP A 159 -32.36 16.78 -14.97
C ASP A 159 -33.79 16.40 -14.50
N ALA A 160 -34.80 16.62 -15.36
CA ALA A 160 -36.21 16.35 -15.05
C ALA A 160 -36.79 15.12 -15.79
N ASN A 161 -35.97 14.46 -16.61
CA ASN A 161 -36.38 13.35 -17.47
C ASN A 161 -36.30 12.01 -16.76
N ASP A 162 -37.20 11.81 -15.82
CA ASP A 162 -37.26 10.57 -15.03
C ASP A 162 -38.04 9.48 -15.74
N PHE A 163 -37.55 8.25 -15.60
CA PHE A 163 -38.40 7.07 -15.68
C PHE A 163 -38.90 6.73 -14.28
N LYS A 164 -40.15 7.08 -13.97
CA LYS A 164 -40.77 6.85 -12.67
C LYS A 164 -41.81 5.73 -12.75
N TYR A 165 -41.61 4.70 -11.94
CA TYR A 165 -42.58 3.62 -11.69
C TYR A 165 -43.06 3.68 -10.24
N ASP A 166 -44.32 4.05 -10.03
CA ASP A 166 -44.91 4.31 -8.72
C ASP A 166 -46.02 3.29 -8.42
N ALA A 167 -45.75 2.39 -7.49
CA ALA A 167 -46.67 1.39 -6.99
C ALA A 167 -46.81 1.46 -5.45
N ASN A 168 -46.54 2.62 -4.84
CA ASN A 168 -46.57 2.82 -3.39
C ASN A 168 -48.00 2.67 -2.82
N ALA A 169 -49.01 3.01 -3.62
CA ALA A 169 -50.41 2.81 -3.28
C ALA A 169 -50.96 1.42 -3.67
N SER A 170 -50.16 0.55 -4.30
CA SER A 170 -50.62 -0.75 -4.81
C SER A 170 -51.24 -1.63 -3.74
N THR A 171 -52.25 -2.43 -4.06
CA THR A 171 -52.87 -3.39 -3.13
C THR A 171 -52.47 -4.85 -3.40
N LYS A 172 -51.68 -5.09 -4.45
CA LYS A 172 -51.23 -6.42 -4.92
C LYS A 172 -49.79 -6.37 -5.45
N ASP A 173 -49.20 -7.55 -5.62
CA ASP A 173 -47.89 -7.77 -6.25
C ASP A 173 -47.82 -7.24 -7.68
N GLY A 174 -46.63 -7.11 -8.26
CA GLY A 174 -46.49 -6.68 -9.66
C GLY A 174 -45.08 -6.87 -10.22
N GLN A 175 -44.84 -6.35 -11.42
CA GLN A 175 -43.57 -6.53 -12.12
C GLN A 175 -43.22 -5.37 -13.04
N LEU A 176 -41.95 -4.96 -13.03
CA LEU A 176 -41.36 -4.04 -13.99
C LEU A 176 -40.22 -4.74 -14.74
N ASN A 177 -40.31 -4.81 -16.06
CA ASN A 177 -39.29 -5.37 -16.93
C ASN A 177 -38.78 -4.31 -17.91
N ILE A 178 -37.47 -4.09 -17.92
CA ILE A 178 -36.75 -3.25 -18.88
C ILE A 178 -35.71 -4.15 -19.56
N MET A 179 -35.97 -4.56 -20.80
CA MET A 179 -35.19 -5.61 -21.47
C MET A 179 -34.85 -5.22 -22.90
N ALA A 180 -33.59 -5.36 -23.31
CA ALA A 180 -33.13 -4.98 -24.64
C ALA A 180 -32.33 -6.13 -25.32
N GLY A 181 -32.50 -6.30 -26.63
CA GLY A 181 -31.61 -7.11 -27.48
C GLY A 181 -31.79 -8.63 -27.46
N TRP A 182 -32.87 -9.17 -26.88
CA TRP A 182 -33.07 -10.62 -26.75
C TRP A 182 -33.21 -11.37 -28.08
N ASP A 183 -33.85 -10.74 -29.06
CA ASP A 183 -34.12 -11.36 -30.35
C ASP A 183 -32.99 -11.17 -31.36
N ASP A 184 -32.06 -10.27 -31.05
CA ASP A 184 -30.77 -10.12 -31.74
C ASP A 184 -29.68 -11.02 -31.13
N SER A 185 -30.07 -12.00 -30.31
CA SER A 185 -29.14 -12.99 -29.75
C SER A 185 -28.84 -14.12 -30.73
N HIS A 186 -27.56 -14.27 -31.05
CA HIS A 186 -27.07 -15.32 -31.94
C HIS A 186 -26.46 -16.49 -31.14
N PRO A 187 -26.46 -17.72 -31.69
CA PRO A 187 -25.79 -18.87 -31.06
C PRO A 187 -24.29 -18.66 -30.82
N ALA A 188 -23.64 -17.82 -31.63
CA ALA A 188 -22.26 -17.38 -31.46
C ALA A 188 -22.19 -15.86 -31.63
N MET A 189 -21.66 -15.16 -30.62
CA MET A 189 -21.51 -13.70 -30.63
C MET A 189 -20.47 -13.27 -31.68
N THR A 190 -20.68 -12.12 -32.32
CA THR A 190 -19.67 -11.51 -33.18
C THR A 190 -18.34 -11.23 -32.46
N HIS A 191 -17.27 -11.22 -33.24
CA HIS A 191 -15.95 -10.70 -32.86
C HIS A 191 -15.68 -9.31 -33.47
N THR A 192 -16.67 -8.69 -34.11
CA THR A 192 -16.58 -7.33 -34.66
C THR A 192 -17.41 -6.39 -33.82
N GLU A 193 -16.84 -5.27 -33.37
CA GLU A 193 -17.56 -4.24 -32.62
C GLU A 193 -18.75 -3.73 -33.45
N GLY A 194 -19.93 -3.66 -32.83
CA GLY A 194 -21.15 -3.36 -33.57
C GLY A 194 -22.37 -3.13 -32.69
N MET A 195 -23.53 -3.27 -33.32
CA MET A 195 -24.85 -3.07 -32.72
C MET A 195 -25.54 -4.39 -32.37
N GLU A 196 -24.80 -5.49 -32.39
CA GLU A 196 -25.36 -6.80 -32.08
C GLU A 196 -25.63 -6.91 -30.56
N GLY A 197 -26.79 -7.44 -30.19
CA GLY A 197 -27.27 -7.55 -28.82
C GLY A 197 -28.18 -6.37 -28.45
N GLY A 198 -28.01 -5.81 -27.25
CA GLY A 198 -28.78 -4.63 -26.84
C GLY A 198 -28.18 -3.96 -25.62
N ASN A 199 -28.49 -2.67 -25.46
CA ASN A 199 -28.01 -1.85 -24.35
C ASN A 199 -29.16 -1.08 -23.71
N VAL A 200 -29.00 -0.72 -22.44
CA VAL A 200 -29.98 0.09 -21.70
C VAL A 200 -29.28 1.34 -21.17
N TYR A 201 -29.70 2.49 -21.65
CA TYR A 201 -29.22 3.81 -21.24
C TYR A 201 -30.34 4.53 -20.48
N PHE A 202 -30.03 5.10 -19.33
CA PHE A 202 -31.00 5.93 -18.60
C PHE A 202 -30.35 7.13 -17.92
N THR A 203 -31.09 8.24 -17.88
CA THR A 203 -30.77 9.38 -17.01
C THR A 203 -31.00 8.96 -15.55
N ARG A 204 -32.26 8.65 -15.20
CA ARG A 204 -32.65 8.26 -13.86
C ARG A 204 -33.85 7.31 -13.88
N ILE A 205 -33.73 6.21 -13.15
CA ILE A 205 -34.84 5.30 -12.85
C ILE A 205 -35.24 5.52 -11.38
N ILE A 206 -36.51 5.78 -11.17
CA ILE A 206 -37.10 5.97 -9.84
C ILE A 206 -38.20 4.94 -9.65
N THR A 207 -38.08 4.12 -8.61
CA THR A 207 -39.17 3.23 -8.17
C THR A 207 -39.63 3.62 -6.77
N ASP A 208 -40.94 3.66 -6.55
CA ASP A 208 -41.55 3.76 -5.22
C ASP A 208 -42.58 2.65 -5.08
N LEU A 209 -42.19 1.57 -4.41
CA LEU A 209 -42.99 0.35 -4.30
C LEU A 209 -43.57 0.22 -2.88
N LYS A 210 -44.79 -0.33 -2.76
CA LYS A 210 -45.41 -0.51 -1.45
C LYS A 210 -44.74 -1.60 -0.63
N ALA A 211 -44.46 -1.32 0.64
CA ALA A 211 -43.74 -2.21 1.55
C ALA A 211 -44.35 -3.60 1.76
N THR A 212 -45.67 -3.78 1.64
CA THR A 212 -46.33 -5.08 1.90
C THR A 212 -46.54 -5.95 0.66
N GLN A 213 -46.10 -5.48 -0.50
CA GLN A 213 -46.28 -6.20 -1.77
C GLN A 213 -44.94 -6.71 -2.28
N LYS A 214 -44.99 -7.61 -3.26
CA LYS A 214 -43.84 -8.10 -3.98
C LYS A 214 -43.84 -7.54 -5.40
N HIS A 215 -42.97 -6.56 -5.66
CA HIS A 215 -42.80 -5.99 -6.99
C HIS A 215 -41.38 -6.25 -7.49
N ASN A 216 -41.23 -7.21 -8.40
CA ASN A 216 -39.93 -7.49 -8.99
C ASN A 216 -39.62 -6.44 -10.06
N THR A 217 -38.37 -5.96 -10.09
CA THR A 217 -37.85 -5.07 -11.12
C THR A 217 -36.64 -5.72 -11.78
N THR A 218 -36.70 -5.90 -13.10
CA THR A 218 -35.63 -6.48 -13.90
C THR A 218 -35.18 -5.49 -14.95
N ILE A 219 -33.89 -5.16 -14.97
CA ILE A 219 -33.20 -4.41 -16.02
C ILE A 219 -32.16 -5.36 -16.60
N ALA A 220 -32.31 -5.77 -17.85
CA ALA A 220 -31.44 -6.81 -18.37
C ALA A 220 -31.15 -6.67 -19.86
N ILE A 221 -30.02 -7.25 -20.27
CA ILE A 221 -29.60 -7.48 -21.66
C ILE A 221 -28.93 -8.87 -21.76
N PRO A 222 -28.97 -9.55 -22.92
CA PRO A 222 -28.31 -10.85 -23.07
C PRO A 222 -26.78 -10.71 -23.23
N TYR A 223 -26.34 -9.68 -23.97
CA TYR A 223 -24.93 -9.31 -24.18
C TYR A 223 -24.85 -7.95 -24.89
N SER A 224 -23.64 -7.39 -24.92
CA SER A 224 -23.31 -6.22 -25.74
C SER A 224 -22.13 -6.52 -26.67
N SER A 225 -22.15 -5.96 -27.87
CA SER A 225 -21.04 -6.00 -28.84
C SER A 225 -20.40 -4.63 -29.10
N GLU A 226 -20.79 -3.61 -28.32
CA GLU A 226 -20.27 -2.24 -28.48
C GLU A 226 -18.77 -2.16 -28.19
N TYR A 227 -18.31 -2.89 -27.17
CA TYR A 227 -16.90 -3.04 -26.81
C TYR A 227 -16.52 -4.52 -26.77
N ILE A 228 -15.46 -4.90 -27.50
CA ILE A 228 -14.98 -6.29 -27.54
C ILE A 228 -13.48 -6.33 -27.23
N CYS A 229 -13.12 -7.15 -26.25
CA CYS A 229 -11.74 -7.30 -25.80
C CYS A 229 -10.76 -7.70 -26.92
N ASP A 230 -11.14 -8.69 -27.76
CA ASP A 230 -10.28 -9.20 -28.84
C ASP A 230 -9.98 -8.16 -29.93
N VAL A 231 -10.80 -7.10 -30.04
CA VAL A 231 -10.61 -6.02 -31.01
C VAL A 231 -9.76 -4.89 -30.41
N ARG A 232 -9.85 -4.68 -29.09
CA ARG A 232 -9.13 -3.62 -28.36
C ARG A 232 -8.38 -4.24 -27.19
N GLU A 233 -7.12 -4.56 -27.44
CA GLU A 233 -6.30 -5.42 -26.56
C GLU A 233 -5.94 -4.78 -25.20
N ASP A 234 -5.87 -3.45 -25.09
CA ASP A 234 -5.36 -2.76 -23.90
C ASP A 234 -6.47 -2.02 -23.12
N LEU A 235 -7.21 -2.72 -22.24
CA LEU A 235 -8.26 -2.13 -21.39
C LEU A 235 -7.77 -0.95 -20.54
N TYR A 236 -6.48 -0.91 -20.19
CA TYR A 236 -5.84 0.12 -19.36
C TYR A 236 -5.29 1.31 -20.17
N LYS A 237 -5.21 1.20 -21.50
CA LYS A 237 -4.77 2.30 -22.40
C LYS A 237 -5.91 2.86 -23.26
N ARG A 238 -7.15 2.46 -22.98
CA ARG A 238 -8.32 2.87 -23.77
C ARG A 238 -8.43 4.40 -23.85
N SER A 239 -8.63 4.90 -25.06
CA SER A 239 -8.76 6.33 -25.37
C SER A 239 -9.68 6.57 -26.57
N GLY A 240 -10.24 7.78 -26.69
CA GLY A 240 -11.08 8.18 -27.82
C GLY A 240 -12.29 7.27 -28.01
N GLU A 241 -12.43 6.70 -29.21
CA GLU A 241 -13.57 5.83 -29.53
C GLU A 241 -13.65 4.58 -28.62
N SER A 242 -12.50 4.09 -28.15
CA SER A 242 -12.44 2.93 -27.25
C SER A 242 -13.13 3.23 -25.91
N MET A 243 -12.89 4.44 -25.38
CA MET A 243 -13.54 4.89 -24.15
C MET A 243 -15.02 5.07 -24.34
N VAL A 244 -15.41 5.72 -25.44
CA VAL A 244 -16.83 5.95 -25.74
C VAL A 244 -17.59 4.63 -25.82
N LYS A 245 -17.04 3.62 -26.50
CA LYS A 245 -17.62 2.27 -26.58
C LYS A 245 -17.74 1.61 -25.21
N TYR A 246 -16.67 1.62 -24.41
CA TYR A 246 -16.68 1.03 -23.06
C TYR A 246 -17.76 1.67 -22.16
N GLU A 247 -17.88 3.00 -22.21
CA GLU A 247 -18.87 3.78 -21.44
C GLU A 247 -20.32 3.58 -21.92
N HIS A 248 -20.53 2.90 -23.05
CA HIS A 248 -21.84 2.68 -23.66
C HIS A 248 -22.14 1.21 -23.97
N SER A 249 -21.28 0.29 -23.53
CA SER A 249 -21.45 -1.15 -23.72
C SER A 249 -22.11 -1.73 -22.48
N GLY A 250 -23.45 -1.87 -22.48
CA GLY A 250 -24.19 -2.53 -21.40
C GLY A 250 -25.35 -1.73 -20.81
N ILE A 251 -25.47 -1.74 -19.48
CA ILE A 251 -26.49 -1.03 -18.70
C ILE A 251 -25.85 0.20 -18.06
N ILE A 252 -26.17 1.38 -18.60
CA ILE A 252 -25.49 2.64 -18.28
C ILE A 252 -26.50 3.66 -17.74
N GLY A 253 -26.29 4.11 -16.51
CA GLY A 253 -27.19 5.01 -15.80
C GLY A 253 -26.52 6.32 -15.40
N GLY A 254 -27.25 7.43 -15.47
CA GLY A 254 -26.78 8.73 -15.02
C GLY A 254 -25.98 9.51 -16.06
N LEU A 255 -26.37 9.42 -17.34
CA LEU A 255 -25.64 9.99 -18.48
C LEU A 255 -24.20 9.45 -18.57
N GLY A 256 -23.30 10.18 -19.22
CA GLY A 256 -21.87 9.86 -19.24
C GLY A 256 -21.17 10.21 -17.93
N ARG A 257 -19.84 10.09 -17.95
CA ARG A 257 -18.94 10.38 -16.82
C ARG A 257 -19.34 11.63 -16.05
N CYS A 258 -19.50 11.49 -14.74
CA CYS A 258 -19.85 12.59 -13.83
C CYS A 258 -21.23 13.21 -14.04
N GLY A 259 -22.17 12.47 -14.62
CA GLY A 259 -23.51 13.00 -14.90
C GLY A 259 -23.58 13.82 -16.17
N GLU A 260 -22.57 13.76 -17.03
CA GLU A 260 -22.46 14.57 -18.25
C GLU A 260 -22.19 13.68 -19.45
N GLU A 261 -23.07 13.73 -20.44
CA GLU A 261 -22.85 13.04 -21.71
C GLU A 261 -21.79 13.79 -22.56
N THR A 262 -20.91 13.02 -23.19
CA THR A 262 -19.91 13.53 -24.11
C THR A 262 -20.50 13.80 -25.49
N THR A 263 -19.93 14.75 -26.24
CA THR A 263 -20.36 14.99 -27.63
C THR A 263 -20.20 13.76 -28.51
N ALA A 264 -19.11 13.01 -28.33
CA ALA A 264 -18.84 11.79 -29.09
C ALA A 264 -19.84 10.67 -28.75
N GLY A 265 -20.13 10.45 -27.46
CA GLY A 265 -21.15 9.51 -27.00
C GLY A 265 -22.53 9.88 -27.52
N TRP A 266 -23.00 11.09 -27.25
CA TRP A 266 -24.30 11.54 -27.75
C TRP A 266 -24.44 11.40 -29.27
N THR A 267 -23.47 11.89 -30.05
CA THR A 267 -23.52 11.82 -31.52
C THR A 267 -23.62 10.39 -32.03
N LYS A 268 -22.89 9.48 -31.37
CA LYS A 268 -22.82 8.09 -31.79
C LYS A 268 -24.06 7.30 -31.36
N TYR A 269 -24.59 7.54 -30.17
CA TYR A 269 -25.71 6.78 -29.56
C TYR A 269 -27.05 7.50 -29.76
N ALA A 270 -27.58 8.14 -28.72
CA ALA A 270 -28.92 8.75 -28.77
C ALA A 270 -29.12 9.78 -29.91
N GLY A 271 -28.07 10.55 -30.25
CA GLY A 271 -28.07 11.55 -31.32
C GLY A 271 -28.06 10.99 -32.73
N ALA A 272 -27.79 9.68 -32.91
CA ALA A 272 -27.88 9.02 -34.20
C ALA A 272 -29.31 8.60 -34.55
N LEU A 273 -30.22 8.53 -33.57
CA LEU A 273 -31.62 8.14 -33.76
C LEU A 273 -32.44 9.22 -34.48
N ASP A 274 -33.66 8.89 -34.91
CA ASP A 274 -34.56 9.87 -35.54
C ASP A 274 -35.15 10.85 -34.52
N ASN A 275 -35.36 12.10 -34.95
CA ASN A 275 -35.76 13.25 -34.14
C ASN A 275 -35.13 13.26 -32.72
N PRO A 276 -33.79 13.16 -32.63
CA PRO A 276 -33.13 13.03 -31.33
C PRO A 276 -33.31 14.30 -30.51
N GLY A 277 -33.16 14.18 -29.19
CA GLY A 277 -33.06 15.35 -28.32
C GLY A 277 -31.82 16.18 -28.64
N THR A 278 -31.56 17.27 -27.91
CA THR A 278 -30.30 18.02 -28.05
C THR A 278 -29.37 17.71 -26.89
N LEU A 279 -28.05 17.64 -27.16
CA LEU A 279 -27.06 17.48 -26.09
C LEU A 279 -27.20 18.59 -25.04
N ALA A 280 -27.42 19.84 -25.45
CA ALA A 280 -27.56 20.97 -24.53
C ALA A 280 -28.78 20.87 -23.61
N ALA A 281 -29.87 20.23 -24.04
CA ALA A 281 -31.02 19.97 -23.17
C ALA A 281 -30.78 18.77 -22.23
N LEU A 282 -29.87 17.86 -22.58
CA LEU A 282 -29.55 16.64 -21.84
C LEU A 282 -28.44 16.80 -20.79
N ASN A 283 -27.37 17.50 -21.12
CA ASN A 283 -25.98 17.27 -20.67
C ASN A 283 -25.60 17.63 -19.22
N SER A 284 -26.52 17.68 -18.25
CA SER A 284 -26.11 17.50 -16.85
C SER A 284 -27.25 17.04 -15.94
N MET A 285 -26.95 16.11 -15.05
CA MET A 285 -27.77 15.82 -13.87
C MET A 285 -27.29 16.61 -12.64
N ALA A 286 -28.23 16.99 -11.78
CA ALA A 286 -27.92 17.66 -10.52
C ALA A 286 -26.99 16.82 -9.62
N VAL A 287 -26.19 17.50 -8.81
CA VAL A 287 -25.17 16.88 -7.95
C VAL A 287 -25.74 15.77 -7.05
N ASN A 288 -26.90 16.03 -6.45
CA ASN A 288 -27.55 15.13 -5.49
C ASN A 288 -28.50 14.13 -6.13
N ASP A 289 -28.57 14.11 -7.45
CA ASP A 289 -29.30 13.08 -8.15
C ASP A 289 -28.48 11.80 -8.27
N ARG A 290 -29.23 10.70 -8.42
CA ARG A 290 -28.69 9.35 -8.50
C ARG A 290 -29.19 8.72 -9.78
N SER A 291 -28.35 7.90 -10.42
CA SER A 291 -28.75 7.14 -11.60
C SER A 291 -29.94 6.23 -11.28
N LEU A 292 -29.92 5.60 -10.10
CA LEU A 292 -30.98 4.73 -9.62
C LEU A 292 -31.45 5.17 -8.23
N LYS A 293 -32.74 5.48 -8.10
CA LYS A 293 -33.42 5.67 -6.81
C LYS A 293 -34.45 4.57 -6.65
N TYR A 294 -34.09 3.50 -5.96
CA TYR A 294 -34.92 2.31 -5.82
C TYR A 294 -35.48 2.19 -4.42
N LYS A 295 -36.80 2.38 -4.27
CA LYS A 295 -37.52 2.06 -3.04
C LYS A 295 -38.35 0.81 -3.25
N GLY A 296 -37.73 -0.32 -2.92
CA GLY A 296 -38.22 -1.68 -3.09
C GLY A 296 -39.08 -2.19 -1.95
N ASN A 297 -39.47 -3.47 -2.04
CA ASN A 297 -40.34 -4.14 -1.09
C ASN A 297 -39.94 -5.61 -0.91
N GLU A 298 -40.86 -6.57 -0.95
CA GLU A 298 -40.50 -8.00 -0.90
C GLU A 298 -40.01 -8.55 -2.25
N GLY A 299 -40.12 -7.76 -3.33
CA GLY A 299 -39.65 -8.11 -4.68
C GLY A 299 -38.18 -7.79 -4.91
N ASN A 300 -37.56 -8.50 -5.85
CA ASN A 300 -36.13 -8.35 -6.16
C ASN A 300 -35.88 -7.24 -7.19
N LEU A 301 -34.74 -6.56 -7.06
CA LEU A 301 -34.12 -5.77 -8.11
C LEU A 301 -33.04 -6.62 -8.79
N ILE A 302 -33.14 -6.83 -10.09
CA ILE A 302 -32.16 -7.56 -10.90
C ILE A 302 -31.64 -6.62 -11.99
N VAL A 303 -30.33 -6.38 -12.00
CA VAL A 303 -29.62 -5.64 -13.04
C VAL A 303 -28.60 -6.60 -13.65
N ASP A 304 -28.93 -7.21 -14.79
CA ASP A 304 -28.10 -8.24 -15.44
C ASP A 304 -27.65 -7.78 -16.83
N ALA A 305 -26.37 -7.43 -16.96
CA ALA A 305 -25.78 -6.97 -18.21
C ALA A 305 -25.31 -8.10 -19.15
N GLY A 306 -25.66 -9.35 -18.84
CA GLY A 306 -25.40 -10.47 -19.75
C GLY A 306 -23.90 -10.68 -20.00
N LYS A 307 -23.52 -11.04 -21.22
CA LYS A 307 -22.09 -11.15 -21.62
C LYS A 307 -21.54 -9.83 -22.19
N ARG A 308 -20.30 -9.47 -21.84
CA ARG A 308 -19.55 -8.27 -22.31
C ARG A 308 -20.20 -6.92 -21.98
N GLY A 309 -21.39 -6.90 -21.38
CA GLY A 309 -22.07 -5.69 -20.96
C GLY A 309 -21.51 -5.20 -19.62
N ASN A 310 -21.11 -3.94 -19.57
CA ASN A 310 -20.77 -3.26 -18.33
C ASN A 310 -22.04 -2.82 -17.60
N ILE A 311 -21.95 -2.70 -16.27
CA ILE A 311 -22.95 -1.97 -15.47
C ILE A 311 -22.26 -0.73 -14.95
N ILE A 312 -22.61 0.45 -15.45
CA ILE A 312 -22.00 1.71 -15.05
C ILE A 312 -23.08 2.67 -14.54
N LEU A 313 -23.02 3.03 -13.26
CA LEU A 313 -23.88 4.07 -12.68
C LEU A 313 -23.04 5.33 -12.41
N ASN A 314 -23.08 6.28 -13.33
CA ASN A 314 -22.27 7.50 -13.31
C ASN A 314 -22.57 8.47 -12.16
N LYS A 315 -23.78 8.37 -11.59
CA LYS A 315 -24.25 9.15 -10.43
C LYS A 315 -24.66 8.25 -9.28
N GLY A 316 -24.18 7.01 -9.25
CA GLY A 316 -24.41 6.06 -8.18
C GLY A 316 -25.88 5.69 -8.00
N ALA A 317 -26.22 5.20 -6.81
CA ALA A 317 -27.56 4.72 -6.51
C ALA A 317 -27.97 5.00 -5.06
N LYS A 318 -29.28 5.09 -4.84
CA LYS A 318 -29.90 4.98 -3.52
C LYS A 318 -30.88 3.82 -3.57
N ILE A 319 -30.65 2.80 -2.75
CA ILE A 319 -31.44 1.58 -2.72
C ILE A 319 -31.94 1.33 -1.29
N GLU A 320 -33.24 1.15 -1.16
CA GLU A 320 -33.88 0.76 0.09
C GLU A 320 -34.99 -0.26 -0.15
N PHE A 321 -35.29 -1.09 0.84
CA PHE A 321 -36.35 -2.10 0.75
C PHE A 321 -37.34 -2.03 1.92
N GLN A 322 -37.40 -0.90 2.64
CA GLN A 322 -38.40 -0.65 3.68
C GLN A 322 -38.44 -1.75 4.77
N ASP A 323 -37.28 -2.26 5.16
CA ASP A 323 -37.07 -3.40 6.07
C ASP A 323 -37.75 -4.69 5.60
N LYS A 324 -37.71 -4.96 4.28
CA LYS A 324 -38.24 -6.17 3.64
C LYS A 324 -37.14 -7.04 3.03
N THR A 325 -37.56 -8.21 2.55
CA THR A 325 -36.68 -9.33 2.16
C THR A 325 -36.27 -9.33 0.69
N GLY A 326 -36.64 -8.32 -0.10
CA GLY A 326 -36.21 -8.22 -1.49
C GLY A 326 -34.69 -8.09 -1.62
N ASN A 327 -34.10 -8.81 -2.59
CA ASN A 327 -32.67 -8.73 -2.89
C ASN A 327 -32.39 -7.71 -4.00
N ALA A 328 -31.17 -7.18 -4.05
CA ALA A 328 -30.64 -6.44 -5.19
C ALA A 328 -29.44 -7.18 -5.79
N THR A 329 -29.52 -7.56 -7.06
CA THR A 329 -28.45 -8.28 -7.79
C THR A 329 -27.97 -7.41 -8.96
N PHE A 330 -26.67 -7.16 -9.01
CA PHE A 330 -25.96 -6.56 -10.14
C PHE A 330 -25.00 -7.62 -10.69
N ARG A 331 -25.23 -8.06 -11.93
CA ARG A 331 -24.49 -9.18 -12.51
C ARG A 331 -24.03 -8.87 -13.93
N THR A 332 -22.81 -9.29 -14.24
CA THR A 332 -22.28 -9.31 -15.61
C THR A 332 -21.33 -10.49 -15.80
N ARG A 333 -21.16 -10.90 -17.06
CA ARG A 333 -20.19 -11.89 -17.51
C ARG A 333 -19.29 -11.19 -18.53
N GLU A 334 -17.98 -11.27 -18.39
CA GLU A 334 -17.03 -10.64 -19.34
C GLU A 334 -17.15 -9.10 -19.44
N GLY A 335 -17.79 -8.42 -18.49
CA GLY A 335 -17.92 -6.97 -18.40
C GLY A 335 -17.62 -6.47 -16.97
N ASP A 336 -17.54 -5.16 -16.78
CA ASP A 336 -17.22 -4.56 -15.48
C ASP A 336 -18.46 -4.00 -14.77
N ILE A 337 -18.42 -3.94 -13.44
CA ILE A 337 -19.41 -3.24 -12.61
C ILE A 337 -18.73 -2.01 -12.00
N ASP A 338 -19.26 -0.83 -12.30
CA ASP A 338 -18.69 0.44 -11.88
C ASP A 338 -19.78 1.37 -11.30
N MET A 339 -19.79 1.48 -9.98
CA MET A 339 -20.68 2.33 -9.20
C MET A 339 -19.91 3.61 -8.84
N ARG A 340 -20.04 4.61 -9.71
CA ARG A 340 -19.40 5.92 -9.53
C ARG A 340 -20.26 6.79 -8.63
N ASP A 341 -19.65 7.76 -7.97
CA ASP A 341 -20.33 8.65 -7.02
C ASP A 341 -20.96 7.86 -5.84
N VAL A 342 -21.91 8.47 -5.13
CA VAL A 342 -22.55 7.92 -3.94
C VAL A 342 -23.40 6.69 -4.24
N PHE A 343 -23.09 5.57 -3.56
CA PHE A 343 -23.96 4.40 -3.48
C PHE A 343 -24.43 4.18 -2.04
N ASP A 344 -25.73 4.33 -1.78
CA ASP A 344 -26.34 4.13 -0.47
C ASP A 344 -27.31 2.93 -0.50
N ALA A 345 -27.12 1.99 0.41
CA ALA A 345 -28.04 0.89 0.66
C ALA A 345 -28.50 0.89 2.14
N GLU A 346 -29.81 0.99 2.37
CA GLU A 346 -30.40 1.13 3.71
C GLU A 346 -31.74 0.38 3.86
N THR A 347 -32.12 0.02 5.09
CA THR A 347 -33.42 -0.62 5.40
C THR A 347 -33.69 -1.90 4.57
N MET A 348 -32.69 -2.79 4.47
CA MET A 348 -32.78 -4.02 3.70
C MET A 348 -32.60 -5.25 4.58
N LYS A 349 -33.56 -6.19 4.55
CA LYS A 349 -33.39 -7.54 5.13
C LYS A 349 -32.92 -8.56 4.09
N GLY A 350 -33.23 -8.31 2.82
CA GLY A 350 -32.64 -9.04 1.70
C GLY A 350 -31.22 -8.56 1.40
N SER A 351 -30.49 -9.33 0.60
CA SER A 351 -29.07 -9.14 0.34
C SER A 351 -28.80 -8.29 -0.91
N LEU A 352 -27.62 -7.67 -0.93
CA LEU A 352 -27.08 -6.92 -2.06
C LEU A 352 -25.89 -7.70 -2.64
N LEU A 353 -25.94 -7.99 -3.94
CA LEU A 353 -24.92 -8.76 -4.66
C LEU A 353 -24.39 -7.97 -5.86
N PHE A 354 -23.08 -7.79 -5.92
CA PHE A 354 -22.34 -7.36 -7.11
C PHE A 354 -21.47 -8.51 -7.60
N LEU A 355 -21.68 -8.97 -8.83
CA LEU A 355 -21.02 -10.15 -9.35
C LEU A 355 -20.59 -9.97 -10.80
N ALA A 356 -19.30 -9.66 -11.00
CA ALA A 356 -18.65 -9.62 -12.30
C ALA A 356 -17.85 -10.92 -12.48
N GLN A 357 -18.47 -11.91 -13.13
CA GLN A 357 -17.94 -13.28 -13.09
C GLN A 357 -18.30 -14.10 -14.33
N LEU A 358 -17.37 -14.92 -14.81
CA LEU A 358 -17.64 -15.97 -15.80
C LEU A 358 -18.64 -17.01 -15.25
N GLU A 359 -19.48 -17.53 -16.14
CA GLU A 359 -20.40 -18.62 -15.82
C GLU A 359 -19.68 -19.92 -15.48
N ASN A 360 -18.54 -20.19 -16.13
CA ASN A 360 -17.75 -21.39 -15.89
C ASN A 360 -16.39 -21.02 -15.29
N PHE A 361 -16.24 -21.26 -13.99
CA PHE A 361 -15.00 -21.02 -13.24
C PHE A 361 -13.79 -21.79 -13.77
N SER A 362 -13.97 -22.94 -14.44
CA SER A 362 -12.83 -23.68 -14.97
C SER A 362 -12.04 -22.88 -16.00
N LYS A 363 -12.71 -21.93 -16.67
CA LYS A 363 -12.10 -21.04 -17.66
C LYS A 363 -11.20 -19.98 -17.06
N LEU A 364 -11.28 -19.68 -15.76
CA LEU A 364 -10.37 -18.73 -15.12
C LEU A 364 -8.91 -19.17 -15.25
N SER A 365 -8.67 -20.48 -15.11
CA SER A 365 -7.34 -21.07 -15.28
C SER A 365 -6.79 -21.03 -16.71
N GLU A 366 -7.62 -20.64 -17.70
CA GLU A 366 -7.20 -20.46 -19.09
C GLU A 366 -6.77 -19.01 -19.37
N ILE A 367 -7.09 -18.07 -18.47
CA ILE A 367 -6.79 -16.64 -18.64
C ILE A 367 -5.30 -16.40 -18.35
N GLY A 368 -4.55 -16.09 -19.42
CA GLY A 368 -3.10 -15.86 -19.38
C GLY A 368 -2.69 -14.41 -19.11
N VAL A 369 -1.37 -14.21 -19.09
CA VAL A 369 -0.69 -12.93 -18.89
C VAL A 369 -0.80 -12.06 -20.17
N CYS A 370 -1.02 -10.75 -20.03
CA CYS A 370 -0.97 -9.71 -21.08
C CYS A 370 -2.21 -9.62 -21.99
N GLY A 371 -3.29 -10.33 -21.66
CA GLY A 371 -4.50 -10.35 -22.48
C GLY A 371 -5.58 -9.43 -21.93
N CYS A 372 -6.42 -8.91 -22.82
CA CYS A 372 -7.61 -8.15 -22.45
C CYS A 372 -8.56 -8.94 -21.52
N ASP A 373 -8.67 -10.25 -21.75
CA ASP A 373 -9.44 -11.19 -20.90
C ASP A 373 -8.96 -11.24 -19.45
N GLU A 374 -7.69 -10.92 -19.20
CA GLU A 374 -7.16 -10.79 -17.85
C GLU A 374 -7.74 -9.58 -17.13
N MET A 375 -8.09 -8.54 -17.87
CA MET A 375 -8.31 -7.19 -17.38
C MET A 375 -9.78 -6.86 -17.12
N ARG A 376 -10.71 -7.69 -17.59
CA ARG A 376 -12.18 -7.48 -17.43
C ARG A 376 -12.71 -8.08 -16.13
N ASN A 377 -14.02 -7.96 -15.90
CA ASN A 377 -14.72 -8.52 -14.74
C ASN A 377 -14.25 -7.93 -13.41
N ASN A 378 -14.14 -6.61 -13.38
CA ASN A 378 -13.85 -5.85 -12.17
C ASN A 378 -15.13 -5.34 -11.50
N VAL A 379 -15.05 -5.08 -10.19
CA VAL A 379 -16.09 -4.38 -9.44
C VAL A 379 -15.52 -3.17 -8.72
N TYR A 380 -16.00 -1.98 -9.06
CA TYR A 380 -15.54 -0.72 -8.51
C TYR A 380 -16.67 0.04 -7.83
N LEU A 381 -16.51 0.37 -6.55
CA LEU A 381 -17.49 1.10 -5.74
C LEU A 381 -16.84 2.37 -5.17
N GLN A 382 -17.23 3.55 -5.66
CA GLN A 382 -16.51 4.81 -5.37
C GLN A 382 -16.79 5.40 -3.99
N ASP A 383 -18.04 5.48 -3.57
CA ASP A 383 -18.42 6.00 -2.25
C ASP A 383 -19.60 5.17 -1.70
N PHE A 384 -19.31 3.92 -1.37
CA PHE A 384 -20.31 2.95 -0.93
C PHE A 384 -20.58 3.04 0.57
N LYS A 385 -21.87 3.01 0.93
CA LYS A 385 -22.34 2.89 2.30
C LYS A 385 -23.49 1.89 2.41
N TYR A 386 -23.35 0.97 3.36
CA TYR A 386 -24.41 0.07 3.78
C TYR A 386 -24.82 0.37 5.23
N THR A 387 -26.11 0.53 5.49
CA THR A 387 -26.64 0.76 6.84
C THR A 387 -27.42 -0.45 7.31
N ALA A 388 -26.83 -1.23 8.22
CA ALA A 388 -27.44 -2.42 8.81
C ALA A 388 -28.34 -2.08 10.00
N THR A 389 -29.52 -2.70 10.09
CA THR A 389 -30.47 -2.51 11.20
C THR A 389 -31.27 -3.78 11.48
N GLY A 390 -31.39 -4.19 12.75
CA GLY A 390 -32.21 -5.36 13.13
C GLY A 390 -31.79 -6.64 12.39
N ASN A 391 -32.76 -7.37 11.83
CA ASN A 391 -32.48 -8.50 10.94
C ASN A 391 -32.05 -7.96 9.56
N SER A 392 -30.77 -7.67 9.40
CA SER A 392 -30.22 -7.02 8.21
C SER A 392 -29.82 -8.03 7.14
N GLY A 393 -29.84 -7.58 5.90
CA GLY A 393 -29.29 -8.30 4.75
C GLY A 393 -27.76 -8.39 4.77
N SER A 394 -27.23 -9.14 3.81
CA SER A 394 -25.79 -9.29 3.57
C SER A 394 -25.35 -8.56 2.32
N VAL A 395 -24.09 -8.13 2.27
CA VAL A 395 -23.47 -7.52 1.08
C VAL A 395 -22.41 -8.47 0.53
N PHE A 396 -22.48 -8.75 -0.77
CA PHE A 396 -21.58 -9.66 -1.48
C PHE A 396 -20.96 -8.97 -2.70
N VAL A 397 -19.65 -9.08 -2.85
CA VAL A 397 -18.89 -8.51 -3.98
C VAL A 397 -17.98 -9.59 -4.57
N GLY A 398 -18.17 -9.96 -5.84
CA GLY A 398 -17.41 -11.00 -6.52
C GLY A 398 -16.85 -10.52 -7.86
N ALA A 399 -15.57 -10.80 -8.14
CA ALA A 399 -14.88 -10.36 -9.35
C ALA A 399 -13.88 -11.41 -9.87
N ASP A 400 -13.85 -11.68 -11.19
CA ASP A 400 -12.78 -12.49 -11.81
C ASP A 400 -11.45 -11.74 -11.94
N ASN A 401 -11.41 -10.43 -11.67
CA ASN A 401 -10.18 -9.66 -11.68
C ASN A 401 -10.04 -8.89 -10.36
N ASN A 402 -10.46 -7.61 -10.33
CA ASN A 402 -10.25 -6.77 -9.15
C ASN A 402 -11.53 -6.25 -8.51
N ILE A 403 -11.43 -5.98 -7.22
CA ILE A 403 -12.41 -5.21 -6.45
C ILE A 403 -11.75 -3.94 -5.93
N LYS A 404 -12.37 -2.78 -6.16
CA LYS A 404 -12.01 -1.52 -5.48
C LYS A 404 -13.15 -0.97 -4.66
N LEU A 405 -12.84 -0.60 -3.43
CA LEU A 405 -13.80 -0.05 -2.48
C LEU A 405 -13.39 1.35 -2.01
N ASN A 406 -14.35 2.26 -2.08
CA ASN A 406 -14.34 3.62 -1.55
C ASN A 406 -13.12 4.47 -1.98
N TYR A 407 -12.94 4.61 -3.30
CA TYR A 407 -11.85 5.36 -3.93
C TYR A 407 -12.18 6.84 -4.18
N GLY A 408 -11.19 7.74 -4.08
CA GLY A 408 -11.37 9.19 -4.20
C GLY A 408 -11.42 9.71 -5.63
N GLY A 409 -11.15 8.86 -6.61
CA GLY A 409 -11.19 9.17 -8.04
C GLY A 409 -9.85 8.89 -8.69
N LEU A 410 -9.87 8.44 -9.94
CA LEU A 410 -8.70 7.85 -10.56
C LEU A 410 -8.14 8.73 -11.66
N THR A 411 -6.88 8.50 -12.01
CA THR A 411 -6.28 9.13 -13.20
C THR A 411 -6.62 8.30 -14.44
N ASN A 412 -6.22 8.78 -15.61
CA ASN A 412 -6.16 8.03 -16.86
C ASN A 412 -4.92 7.12 -16.92
N ILE A 413 -4.26 6.91 -15.79
CA ILE A 413 -3.23 5.91 -15.64
C ILE A 413 -3.91 4.74 -14.95
N GLY A 414 -4.31 3.77 -15.76
CA GLY A 414 -4.62 2.43 -15.31
C GLY A 414 -3.37 1.58 -15.41
N THR A 415 -3.26 0.57 -14.57
CA THR A 415 -2.26 -0.48 -14.73
C THR A 415 -2.89 -1.67 -15.46
N ARG A 416 -2.05 -2.61 -15.92
CA ARG A 416 -2.61 -3.84 -16.49
C ARG A 416 -3.37 -4.65 -15.46
N GLN A 417 -2.83 -4.70 -14.26
CA GLN A 417 -3.44 -5.35 -13.12
C GLN A 417 -4.69 -4.62 -12.65
N ASP A 418 -4.81 -3.33 -12.94
CA ASP A 418 -5.92 -2.50 -12.49
C ASP A 418 -6.26 -1.45 -13.56
N PRO A 419 -7.09 -1.83 -14.55
CA PRO A 419 -7.26 -1.06 -15.78
C PRO A 419 -8.24 0.10 -15.69
N PHE A 420 -8.76 0.41 -14.51
CA PHE A 420 -9.84 1.37 -14.42
C PHE A 420 -9.38 2.79 -14.72
N LEU A 421 -9.98 3.42 -15.73
CA LEU A 421 -9.70 4.79 -16.13
C LEU A 421 -10.92 5.68 -15.89
N SER A 422 -10.72 6.81 -15.24
CA SER A 422 -11.75 7.84 -15.08
C SER A 422 -11.89 8.75 -16.31
N THR A 423 -10.89 8.78 -17.19
CA THR A 423 -10.88 9.53 -18.44
C THR A 423 -10.00 8.85 -19.48
N ASP A 424 -10.00 9.36 -20.69
CA ASP A 424 -9.19 8.87 -21.81
C ASP A 424 -7.69 8.80 -21.49
N TYR A 425 -7.07 7.68 -21.86
CA TYR A 425 -5.63 7.50 -21.78
C TYR A 425 -4.91 8.50 -22.69
N GLU A 426 -3.94 9.23 -22.15
CA GLU A 426 -3.19 10.25 -22.89
C GLU A 426 -1.72 10.24 -22.49
N THR A 427 -0.85 10.52 -23.47
CA THR A 427 0.60 10.66 -23.28
C THR A 427 1.06 12.05 -23.71
N TYR A 428 2.13 12.54 -23.09
CA TYR A 428 2.91 13.67 -23.56
C TYR A 428 3.68 13.27 -24.84
N PRO A 429 4.14 14.25 -25.66
CA PRO A 429 4.91 13.96 -26.88
C PRO A 429 6.20 13.13 -26.66
N ASN A 430 6.74 13.13 -25.44
CA ASN A 430 7.91 12.33 -25.05
C ASN A 430 7.56 10.87 -24.67
N GLY A 431 6.30 10.46 -24.80
CA GLY A 431 5.80 9.12 -24.47
C GLY A 431 5.43 8.92 -22.99
N ALA A 432 5.65 9.90 -22.11
CA ALA A 432 5.25 9.81 -20.72
C ALA A 432 3.72 9.90 -20.58
N VAL A 433 3.11 9.08 -19.73
CA VAL A 433 1.66 9.11 -19.51
C VAL A 433 1.27 10.38 -18.74
N LYS A 434 0.29 11.13 -19.25
CA LYS A 434 -0.29 12.26 -18.51
C LYS A 434 -1.03 11.69 -17.30
N LYS A 435 -1.01 12.35 -16.13
CA LYS A 435 -1.98 12.04 -15.06
C LYS A 435 -3.10 13.05 -15.14
N ILE A 436 -4.06 12.76 -16.01
CA ILE A 436 -5.31 13.50 -16.11
C ILE A 436 -6.50 12.61 -15.73
N GLY A 437 -7.72 13.12 -15.54
CA GLY A 437 -8.79 12.32 -14.92
C GLY A 437 -9.75 13.11 -14.04
N ARG A 438 -10.75 12.40 -13.56
CA ARG A 438 -11.85 12.94 -12.79
C ARG A 438 -11.80 12.43 -11.35
N GLY A 439 -11.76 13.38 -10.42
CA GLY A 439 -11.82 13.13 -8.98
C GLY A 439 -13.24 13.12 -8.45
N TYR A 440 -13.37 12.72 -7.19
CA TYR A 440 -14.59 12.80 -6.41
C TYR A 440 -14.45 13.89 -5.34
N LYS A 441 -15.39 14.84 -5.30
CA LYS A 441 -15.38 15.96 -4.36
C LYS A 441 -16.14 15.67 -3.06
N GLY A 442 -16.70 14.47 -2.92
CA GLY A 442 -17.48 14.05 -1.75
C GLY A 442 -18.99 14.04 -1.99
N VAL A 443 -19.71 13.48 -1.02
CA VAL A 443 -21.14 13.10 -1.05
C VAL A 443 -22.10 14.18 -1.57
N ASP A 444 -21.81 15.45 -1.30
CA ASP A 444 -22.67 16.60 -1.64
C ASP A 444 -22.06 17.54 -2.71
N ALA A 445 -20.88 17.20 -3.24
CA ALA A 445 -20.13 18.03 -4.18
C ALA A 445 -19.89 17.37 -5.54
N GLY A 446 -20.22 16.08 -5.66
CA GLY A 446 -20.18 15.32 -6.91
C GLY A 446 -18.76 15.16 -7.45
N CYS A 447 -18.64 15.13 -8.77
CA CYS A 447 -17.37 14.91 -9.44
C CYS A 447 -16.56 16.21 -9.65
N GLY A 448 -15.24 16.06 -9.75
CA GLY A 448 -14.27 17.14 -9.99
C GLY A 448 -13.19 16.80 -11.01
N LEU A 449 -12.36 17.79 -11.35
CA LEU A 449 -11.19 17.63 -12.23
C LEU A 449 -9.87 17.52 -11.44
N ASN A 450 -9.96 17.45 -10.11
CA ASN A 450 -8.79 17.37 -9.24
C ASN A 450 -8.42 15.91 -9.04
N TYR A 451 -7.15 15.57 -9.25
CA TYR A 451 -6.59 14.28 -8.87
C TYR A 451 -6.53 14.18 -7.37
N HIS A 452 -6.91 13.02 -6.84
CA HIS A 452 -6.74 12.72 -5.43
C HIS A 452 -5.67 11.64 -5.30
N CYS A 453 -4.65 11.91 -4.50
CA CYS A 453 -3.81 10.85 -3.97
C CYS A 453 -4.66 10.07 -2.98
N ASP A 454 -5.10 8.88 -3.34
CA ASP A 454 -6.06 8.13 -2.52
C ASP A 454 -5.48 7.74 -1.13
N LEU A 455 -4.15 7.73 -0.96
CA LEU A 455 -3.49 7.57 0.35
C LEU A 455 -3.59 8.79 1.27
N ASN A 456 -3.91 9.97 0.72
CA ASN A 456 -4.08 11.17 1.50
C ASN A 456 -5.56 11.32 1.87
N GLY A 457 -5.91 11.13 3.14
CA GLY A 457 -7.28 11.30 3.64
C GLY A 457 -7.83 12.73 3.44
N ASP A 458 -6.98 13.74 3.29
CA ASP A 458 -7.41 15.09 2.94
C ASP A 458 -7.77 15.24 1.45
N GLU A 459 -7.35 14.30 0.60
CA GLU A 459 -7.61 14.28 -0.83
C GLU A 459 -8.72 13.27 -1.17
N ASN A 460 -8.65 12.02 -0.69
CA ASN A 460 -9.76 11.08 -0.88
C ASN A 460 -11.02 11.58 -0.15
N LYS A 461 -12.06 11.96 -0.92
CA LYS A 461 -13.35 12.44 -0.38
C LYS A 461 -14.43 11.36 -0.27
N ALA A 462 -14.10 10.10 -0.56
CA ALA A 462 -15.00 8.98 -0.28
C ALA A 462 -15.20 8.82 1.23
N ARG A 463 -16.40 8.38 1.63
CA ARG A 463 -16.70 8.14 3.05
C ARG A 463 -15.91 6.92 3.54
N LEU A 464 -15.58 6.92 4.83
CA LEU A 464 -15.14 5.74 5.59
C LEU A 464 -15.96 4.51 5.17
N LEU A 465 -15.30 3.41 4.81
CA LEU A 465 -15.97 2.13 4.61
C LEU A 465 -16.33 1.55 5.98
N LEU A 466 -17.47 1.98 6.50
CA LEU A 466 -18.02 1.55 7.78
C LEU A 466 -18.97 0.36 7.57
N LEU A 467 -18.57 -0.79 8.10
CA LEU A 467 -19.34 -2.03 8.14
C LEU A 467 -19.75 -2.31 9.58
N ASP A 468 -20.80 -1.63 10.05
CA ASP A 468 -21.28 -1.71 11.43
C ASP A 468 -22.46 -2.67 11.57
N PHE A 469 -22.18 -3.89 12.02
CA PHE A 469 -23.18 -4.92 12.35
C PHE A 469 -23.34 -5.08 13.88
N SER A 470 -22.98 -4.06 14.66
CA SER A 470 -23.09 -4.05 16.12
C SER A 470 -24.46 -3.59 16.64
N GLY A 471 -24.61 -3.56 17.98
CA GLY A 471 -25.80 -3.01 18.62
C GLY A 471 -27.06 -3.85 18.42
N THR A 472 -28.06 -3.31 17.71
CA THR A 472 -29.37 -3.94 17.50
C THR A 472 -29.41 -4.90 16.30
N VAL A 473 -28.32 -5.03 15.55
CA VAL A 473 -28.24 -5.90 14.38
C VAL A 473 -28.15 -7.37 14.80
N THR A 474 -29.02 -8.22 14.24
CA THR A 474 -29.18 -9.63 14.59
C THR A 474 -28.72 -10.59 13.49
N SER A 475 -28.43 -10.09 12.29
CA SER A 475 -27.97 -10.84 11.11
C SER A 475 -27.39 -9.86 10.08
N GLY A 476 -26.69 -10.41 9.08
CA GLY A 476 -26.01 -9.64 8.05
C GLY A 476 -24.50 -9.64 8.24
N GLY A 477 -23.80 -9.34 7.14
CA GLY A 477 -22.35 -9.25 7.11
C GLY A 477 -21.88 -8.74 5.75
N PHE A 478 -20.57 -8.75 5.52
CA PHE A 478 -19.95 -8.31 4.27
C PHE A 478 -18.99 -9.36 3.73
N ALA A 479 -19.06 -9.65 2.42
CA ALA A 479 -18.10 -10.51 1.76
C ALA A 479 -17.57 -9.93 0.45
N ALA A 480 -16.27 -10.07 0.21
CA ALA A 480 -15.60 -9.71 -1.03
C ALA A 480 -14.64 -10.83 -1.49
N VAL A 481 -14.81 -11.33 -2.70
CA VAL A 481 -13.94 -12.38 -3.27
C VAL A 481 -13.50 -11.99 -4.68
N ALA A 482 -12.20 -11.89 -4.89
CA ALA A 482 -11.59 -11.58 -6.18
C ALA A 482 -10.65 -12.70 -6.62
N SER A 483 -10.44 -12.87 -7.92
CA SER A 483 -9.34 -13.72 -8.38
C SER A 483 -7.98 -13.06 -8.11
N ASP A 484 -7.86 -11.75 -8.37
CA ASP A 484 -6.58 -11.04 -8.33
C ASP A 484 -6.50 -10.08 -7.13
N MET A 485 -7.10 -8.89 -7.21
CA MET A 485 -6.90 -7.85 -6.19
C MET A 485 -8.17 -7.42 -5.45
N ILE A 486 -7.99 -7.06 -4.18
CA ILE A 486 -8.97 -6.30 -3.41
C ILE A 486 -8.26 -5.09 -2.81
N ASP A 487 -8.66 -3.89 -3.23
CA ASP A 487 -8.11 -2.64 -2.71
C ASP A 487 -9.19 -1.81 -2.02
N VAL A 488 -8.88 -1.32 -0.82
CA VAL A 488 -9.72 -0.39 -0.06
C VAL A 488 -8.97 0.93 0.09
N TYR A 489 -9.53 1.99 -0.49
CA TYR A 489 -8.83 3.26 -0.71
C TYR A 489 -9.04 4.30 0.39
N THR A 490 -9.91 4.03 1.35
CA THR A 490 -10.16 4.88 2.54
C THR A 490 -10.03 4.02 3.79
N ASP A 491 -10.31 4.61 4.95
CA ASP A 491 -10.40 3.85 6.20
C ASP A 491 -11.44 2.72 6.05
N LEU A 492 -11.13 1.55 6.58
CA LEU A 492 -12.07 0.46 6.78
C LEU A 492 -12.30 0.26 8.27
N LYS A 493 -13.58 0.26 8.67
CA LYS A 493 -13.95 -0.12 10.03
C LYS A 493 -15.08 -1.14 10.01
N TYR A 494 -14.80 -2.31 10.56
CA TYR A 494 -15.76 -3.40 10.72
C TYR A 494 -16.11 -3.63 12.20
N LYS A 495 -17.38 -3.81 12.53
CA LYS A 495 -17.86 -4.24 13.85
C LYS A 495 -18.86 -5.38 13.72
N GLY A 496 -18.59 -6.51 14.37
CA GLY A 496 -19.37 -7.74 14.17
C GLY A 496 -20.67 -7.88 14.98
N GLY A 497 -20.84 -7.20 16.11
CA GLY A 497 -22.04 -7.39 16.94
C GLY A 497 -22.26 -8.82 17.41
N ASN A 498 -23.54 -9.12 17.68
CA ASN A 498 -24.02 -10.44 18.12
C ASN A 498 -24.83 -11.19 17.04
N GLY A 499 -24.88 -10.65 15.82
CA GLY A 499 -25.70 -11.20 14.75
C GLY A 499 -25.19 -12.53 14.21
N SER A 500 -26.03 -13.22 13.43
CA SER A 500 -25.68 -14.51 12.81
C SER A 500 -24.61 -14.43 11.71
N GLY A 501 -24.21 -13.23 11.28
CA GLY A 501 -23.33 -13.02 10.14
C GLY A 501 -24.07 -13.10 8.80
N LEU A 502 -23.29 -13.28 7.75
CA LEU A 502 -23.67 -13.44 6.35
C LEU A 502 -24.70 -14.54 6.14
N SER A 503 -25.72 -14.24 5.34
CA SER A 503 -26.63 -15.24 4.78
C SER A 503 -26.00 -16.00 3.62
N THR A 504 -26.72 -16.98 3.08
CA THR A 504 -26.38 -17.59 1.80
C THR A 504 -26.38 -16.54 0.70
N VAL A 505 -25.42 -16.64 -0.23
CA VAL A 505 -25.33 -15.76 -1.40
C VAL A 505 -26.58 -15.95 -2.27
N PRO A 506 -27.27 -14.86 -2.67
CA PRO A 506 -28.44 -14.96 -3.55
C PRO A 506 -28.12 -15.69 -4.85
N GLU A 507 -29.08 -16.47 -5.35
CA GLU A 507 -29.07 -17.17 -6.65
C GLU A 507 -28.03 -18.31 -6.78
N THR A 508 -26.76 -18.06 -6.48
CA THR A 508 -25.64 -18.99 -6.73
C THR A 508 -25.29 -19.85 -5.51
N GLY A 509 -25.66 -19.42 -4.30
CA GLY A 509 -25.27 -20.08 -3.04
C GLY A 509 -23.80 -19.93 -2.65
N THR A 510 -22.94 -19.43 -3.55
CA THR A 510 -21.50 -19.21 -3.35
C THR A 510 -21.08 -17.86 -3.93
N LEU A 511 -20.07 -17.23 -3.33
CA LEU A 511 -19.50 -15.97 -3.82
C LEU A 511 -18.20 -16.29 -4.51
N HIS A 512 -18.21 -16.25 -5.85
CA HIS A 512 -17.01 -16.55 -6.64
C HIS A 512 -16.40 -17.92 -6.27
N GLY A 513 -17.27 -18.92 -6.07
CA GLY A 513 -16.91 -20.29 -5.69
C GLY A 513 -16.72 -20.52 -4.19
N GLU A 514 -16.76 -19.47 -3.35
CA GLU A 514 -16.57 -19.58 -1.90
C GLU A 514 -17.88 -19.68 -1.15
N ASN A 515 -17.93 -20.53 -0.12
CA ASN A 515 -19.03 -20.55 0.84
C ASN A 515 -18.74 -19.58 1.99
N VAL A 516 -19.41 -18.43 1.96
CA VAL A 516 -19.18 -17.32 2.90
C VAL A 516 -20.26 -17.21 3.99
N ALA A 517 -21.29 -18.07 3.96
CA ALA A 517 -22.38 -18.00 4.92
C ALA A 517 -21.90 -18.25 6.36
N GLY A 518 -22.41 -17.47 7.31
CA GLY A 518 -22.08 -17.57 8.74
C GLY A 518 -20.86 -16.77 9.22
N TYR A 519 -20.02 -16.26 8.31
CA TYR A 519 -19.00 -15.28 8.66
C TYR A 519 -19.63 -13.90 8.86
N GLY A 520 -19.05 -13.05 9.69
CA GLY A 520 -19.45 -11.64 9.77
C GLY A 520 -18.78 -10.79 8.68
N LEU A 521 -17.47 -10.99 8.50
CA LEU A 521 -16.69 -10.41 7.41
C LEU A 521 -15.86 -11.50 6.73
N PHE A 522 -15.90 -11.55 5.39
CA PHE A 522 -15.11 -12.50 4.61
C PHE A 522 -14.46 -11.80 3.39
N MET A 523 -13.14 -11.69 3.35
CA MET A 523 -12.43 -11.11 2.21
C MET A 523 -11.37 -12.08 1.69
N LYS A 524 -11.36 -12.38 0.39
CA LYS A 524 -10.43 -13.36 -0.19
C LYS A 524 -9.95 -13.02 -1.60
N THR A 525 -8.66 -13.20 -1.87
CA THR A 525 -8.10 -13.25 -3.23
C THR A 525 -7.65 -14.67 -3.58
N GLN A 526 -8.06 -15.21 -4.73
CA GLN A 526 -7.88 -16.64 -5.03
C GLN A 526 -6.59 -16.99 -5.79
N GLY A 527 -6.11 -16.14 -6.69
CA GLY A 527 -4.97 -16.42 -7.55
C GLY A 527 -5.14 -17.65 -8.45
N ASN A 528 -6.36 -17.90 -8.92
CA ASN A 528 -6.76 -19.09 -9.68
C ASN A 528 -6.67 -18.92 -11.22
N LYS A 529 -6.22 -17.75 -11.69
CA LYS A 529 -5.91 -17.47 -13.10
C LYS A 529 -4.50 -17.93 -13.46
N HIS A 530 -4.24 -18.08 -14.76
CA HIS A 530 -2.90 -18.36 -15.30
C HIS A 530 -2.14 -17.06 -15.68
N ASN A 531 -2.52 -15.94 -15.08
CA ASN A 531 -1.93 -14.62 -15.30
C ASN A 531 -0.77 -14.30 -14.33
N TRP A 532 -0.26 -15.32 -13.66
CA TRP A 532 1.00 -15.31 -12.93
C TRP A 532 1.76 -16.61 -13.25
N THR A 533 3.07 -16.50 -13.44
CA THR A 533 3.95 -17.61 -13.85
C THR A 533 4.88 -18.04 -12.73
N ASP A 534 5.18 -17.14 -11.80
CA ASP A 534 6.20 -17.34 -10.79
C ASP A 534 5.69 -16.95 -9.40
N ASN A 535 5.82 -17.89 -8.46
CA ASN A 535 5.70 -17.60 -7.05
C ASN A 535 7.11 -17.30 -6.51
N ILE A 536 7.39 -16.03 -6.22
CA ILE A 536 8.71 -15.58 -5.77
C ILE A 536 9.11 -16.20 -4.42
N LEU A 537 8.16 -16.66 -3.60
CA LEU A 537 8.48 -17.34 -2.34
C LEU A 537 9.00 -18.76 -2.55
N LEU A 538 8.81 -19.34 -3.75
CA LEU A 538 9.30 -20.68 -4.11
C LEU A 538 10.65 -20.64 -4.84
N GLN A 539 11.13 -19.46 -5.23
CA GLN A 539 12.30 -19.31 -6.09
C GLN A 539 13.32 -18.33 -5.48
N ALA A 540 14.62 -18.60 -5.64
CA ALA A 540 15.64 -17.60 -5.39
C ALA A 540 15.57 -16.55 -6.52
N PRO A 541 15.22 -15.28 -6.23
CA PRO A 541 15.11 -14.27 -7.28
C PRO A 541 16.47 -13.99 -7.90
N LYS A 542 16.62 -14.15 -9.22
CA LYS A 542 17.83 -13.72 -9.92
C LYS A 542 17.75 -12.21 -10.15
N CYS A 543 18.57 -11.44 -9.45
CA CYS A 543 18.60 -9.99 -9.62
C CYS A 543 19.18 -9.58 -10.99
N PRO A 544 18.65 -8.52 -11.63
CA PRO A 544 17.53 -7.68 -11.20
C PRO A 544 16.16 -8.30 -11.52
N THR A 545 15.33 -8.51 -10.51
CA THR A 545 13.92 -8.93 -10.69
C THR A 545 13.06 -7.68 -10.85
N THR A 546 12.53 -7.44 -12.04
CA THR A 546 11.62 -6.31 -12.28
C THR A 546 10.25 -6.61 -11.66
N CYS A 547 9.64 -5.65 -10.96
CA CYS A 547 8.27 -5.83 -10.42
C CYS A 547 7.18 -5.82 -11.52
N ALA A 548 7.52 -5.35 -12.73
CA ALA A 548 6.65 -5.39 -13.88
C ALA A 548 6.67 -6.78 -14.55
N PRO A 549 5.51 -7.27 -15.06
CA PRO A 549 5.49 -8.45 -15.90
C PRO A 549 6.38 -8.24 -17.14
N THR A 550 7.20 -9.22 -17.48
CA THR A 550 8.15 -9.14 -18.62
C THR A 550 7.68 -10.03 -19.77
N GLY A 551 8.07 -9.72 -21.01
CA GLY A 551 7.76 -10.56 -22.17
C GLY A 551 6.39 -10.31 -22.82
N CYS A 552 5.60 -9.32 -22.39
CA CYS A 552 4.43 -8.87 -23.15
C CYS A 552 4.89 -8.26 -24.49
N GLY A 553 4.73 -8.98 -25.60
CA GLY A 553 5.05 -8.50 -26.96
C GLY A 553 6.46 -8.84 -27.50
N GLU A 554 7.28 -9.59 -26.76
CA GLU A 554 8.57 -10.09 -27.26
C GLU A 554 8.39 -11.48 -27.88
N GLY A 555 8.43 -11.57 -29.22
CA GLY A 555 8.33 -12.85 -29.93
C GLY A 555 9.40 -13.85 -29.46
N GLY A 556 8.96 -14.98 -28.89
CA GLY A 556 9.83 -16.07 -28.43
C GLY A 556 10.18 -16.05 -26.93
N ARG A 557 9.74 -15.05 -26.15
CA ARG A 557 9.88 -15.03 -24.69
C ARG A 557 8.51 -15.20 -24.03
N PRO A 558 8.30 -16.22 -23.17
CA PRO A 558 7.03 -16.35 -22.45
C PRO A 558 6.83 -15.16 -21.51
N ALA A 559 5.61 -14.61 -21.49
CA ALA A 559 5.28 -13.53 -20.58
C ALA A 559 5.31 -14.03 -19.13
N THR A 560 5.98 -13.30 -18.24
CA THR A 560 6.13 -13.68 -16.83
C THR A 560 5.46 -12.66 -15.92
N ALA A 561 4.77 -13.13 -14.88
CA ALA A 561 4.15 -12.29 -13.86
C ALA A 561 4.26 -12.97 -12.48
N PHE A 562 4.36 -12.17 -11.42
CA PHE A 562 4.60 -12.66 -10.06
C PHE A 562 3.31 -12.74 -9.26
N LEU A 563 3.09 -13.87 -8.58
CA LEU A 563 1.89 -14.09 -7.75
C LEU A 563 1.64 -12.94 -6.77
N HIS A 564 2.66 -12.49 -6.03
CA HIS A 564 2.53 -11.45 -5.01
C HIS A 564 2.25 -10.04 -5.55
N ASN A 565 2.46 -9.83 -6.86
CA ASN A 565 2.14 -8.57 -7.52
C ASN A 565 0.79 -8.62 -8.21
N THR A 566 0.32 -9.82 -8.58
CA THR A 566 -0.99 -10.03 -9.23
C THR A 566 -2.10 -10.28 -8.21
N VAL A 567 -1.82 -11.00 -7.13
CA VAL A 567 -2.84 -11.51 -6.18
C VAL A 567 -2.57 -10.97 -4.79
N ARG A 568 -3.39 -10.01 -4.35
CA ARG A 568 -3.12 -9.21 -3.15
C ARG A 568 -4.33 -8.46 -2.61
N MET A 569 -4.30 -8.21 -1.32
CA MET A 569 -5.27 -7.38 -0.61
C MET A 569 -4.58 -6.16 0.00
N THR A 570 -4.99 -4.96 -0.41
CA THR A 570 -4.37 -3.70 0.03
C THR A 570 -5.37 -2.81 0.76
N PHE A 571 -4.98 -2.33 1.93
CA PHE A 571 -5.67 -1.28 2.66
C PHE A 571 -4.82 -0.01 2.60
N HIS A 572 -5.30 0.99 1.86
CA HIS A 572 -4.59 2.24 1.60
C HIS A 572 -4.62 3.21 2.78
N SER A 573 -5.45 2.94 3.80
CA SER A 573 -5.53 3.71 5.04
C SER A 573 -5.67 2.77 6.25
N ASP A 574 -6.27 3.23 7.35
CA ASP A 574 -6.54 2.41 8.54
C ASP A 574 -7.50 1.25 8.22
N ALA A 575 -7.18 0.05 8.70
CA ALA A 575 -8.04 -1.13 8.62
C ALA A 575 -8.30 -1.69 10.01
N ARG A 576 -9.51 -1.51 10.53
CA ARG A 576 -9.88 -1.85 11.92
C ARG A 576 -11.01 -2.87 11.96
N PHE A 577 -10.71 -4.04 12.54
CA PHE A 577 -11.61 -5.18 12.60
C PHE A 577 -11.97 -5.51 14.05
N TYR A 578 -13.18 -5.15 14.46
CA TYR A 578 -13.76 -5.49 15.76
C TYR A 578 -14.68 -6.71 15.58
N ALA A 579 -14.18 -7.90 15.91
CA ALA A 579 -14.92 -9.15 15.70
C ALA A 579 -16.18 -9.24 16.55
N GLU A 580 -16.15 -8.68 17.76
CA GLU A 580 -17.23 -8.77 18.76
C GLU A 580 -17.71 -10.22 18.93
N ASN A 581 -18.87 -10.65 18.46
CA ASN A 581 -19.29 -12.06 18.53
C ASN A 581 -19.47 -12.71 17.15
N GLN A 582 -18.69 -12.26 16.16
CA GLN A 582 -18.68 -12.82 14.81
C GLN A 582 -17.30 -13.27 14.35
N HIS A 583 -17.27 -14.03 13.25
CA HIS A 583 -16.06 -14.53 12.62
C HIS A 583 -15.63 -13.58 11.48
N VAL A 584 -14.39 -13.12 11.52
CA VAL A 584 -13.73 -12.36 10.45
C VAL A 584 -12.72 -13.28 9.78
N HIS A 585 -12.72 -13.33 8.44
CA HIS A 585 -11.77 -14.10 7.64
C HIS A 585 -11.17 -13.23 6.54
N LEU A 586 -9.85 -13.08 6.55
CA LEU A 586 -9.08 -12.38 5.51
C LEU A 586 -8.08 -13.37 4.91
N GLU A 587 -8.13 -13.59 3.60
CA GLU A 587 -7.26 -14.56 2.92
C GLU A 587 -6.66 -13.99 1.63
N SER A 588 -5.34 -13.75 1.61
CA SER A 588 -4.63 -13.32 0.41
C SER A 588 -3.13 -13.65 0.48
N PRO A 589 -2.46 -14.05 -0.62
CA PRO A 589 -1.02 -14.29 -0.63
C PRO A 589 -0.22 -13.12 -0.01
N VAL A 590 -0.68 -11.90 -0.24
CA VAL A 590 -0.16 -10.68 0.38
C VAL A 590 -1.31 -9.87 0.95
N ILE A 591 -1.23 -9.55 2.24
CA ILE A 591 -2.10 -8.54 2.87
C ILE A 591 -1.22 -7.37 3.26
N GLU A 592 -1.56 -6.18 2.78
CA GLU A 592 -0.80 -4.95 3.00
C GLU A 592 -1.69 -3.84 3.57
N THR A 593 -1.19 -3.10 4.56
CA THR A 593 -1.92 -1.99 5.18
C THR A 593 -0.99 -0.79 5.36
N PHE A 594 -1.39 0.34 4.77
CA PHE A 594 -0.65 1.60 4.83
C PHE A 594 -0.89 2.37 6.14
N GLY A 595 -2.11 2.31 6.69
CA GLY A 595 -2.46 2.86 8.00
C GLY A 595 -2.36 1.83 9.14
N VAL A 596 -3.14 2.04 10.20
CA VAL A 596 -3.23 1.13 11.35
C VAL A 596 -3.97 -0.15 10.95
N LEU A 597 -3.34 -1.31 11.11
CA LEU A 597 -4.02 -2.60 11.11
C LEU A 597 -4.42 -2.98 12.54
N GLU A 598 -5.71 -2.92 12.86
CA GLU A 598 -6.26 -3.30 14.18
C GLU A 598 -7.09 -4.58 14.10
N LEU A 599 -6.66 -5.61 14.81
CA LEU A 599 -7.31 -6.91 14.93
C LEU A 599 -7.82 -7.07 16.36
N ASN A 600 -9.12 -6.86 16.58
CA ASN A 600 -9.71 -6.83 17.90
C ASN A 600 -10.80 -7.89 18.07
N ALA A 601 -10.44 -8.97 18.75
CA ALA A 601 -11.34 -10.06 19.12
C ALA A 601 -11.54 -10.18 20.65
N GLU A 602 -11.34 -9.08 21.39
CA GLU A 602 -11.46 -9.02 22.85
C GLU A 602 -12.55 -8.03 23.30
N ASP A 603 -12.58 -6.83 22.72
CA ASP A 603 -13.55 -5.81 23.09
C ASP A 603 -14.95 -6.26 22.67
N ASN A 604 -15.89 -6.27 23.62
CA ASN A 604 -17.26 -6.80 23.46
C ASN A 604 -17.31 -8.26 22.94
N ALA A 605 -16.25 -9.04 23.16
CA ALA A 605 -16.12 -10.34 22.52
C ALA A 605 -17.11 -11.38 23.06
N GLY A 606 -17.89 -11.97 22.16
CA GLY A 606 -18.73 -13.13 22.49
C GLY A 606 -18.01 -14.47 22.32
N ALA A 607 -18.77 -15.56 22.42
CA ALA A 607 -18.24 -16.92 22.30
C ALA A 607 -17.74 -17.26 20.89
N LYS A 608 -18.29 -16.61 19.86
CA LYS A 608 -17.93 -16.80 18.45
C LYS A 608 -16.91 -15.77 17.95
N ALA A 609 -16.39 -14.90 18.82
CA ALA A 609 -15.42 -13.88 18.45
C ALA A 609 -14.15 -14.52 17.86
N MET A 610 -13.90 -14.37 16.56
CA MET A 610 -12.71 -14.92 15.89
C MET A 610 -12.27 -14.02 14.74
N ILE A 611 -10.96 -13.83 14.59
CA ILE A 611 -10.33 -13.23 13.41
C ILE A 611 -9.32 -14.23 12.86
N THR A 612 -9.49 -14.62 11.61
CA THR A 612 -8.55 -15.49 10.88
C THR A 612 -7.92 -14.68 9.77
N ILE A 613 -6.59 -14.62 9.76
CA ILE A 613 -5.81 -14.09 8.65
C ILE A 613 -5.02 -15.25 8.06
N LYS A 614 -5.23 -15.50 6.78
CA LYS A 614 -4.45 -16.47 6.02
C LYS A 614 -3.64 -15.72 4.95
N THR A 615 -2.34 -15.62 5.17
CA THR A 615 -1.43 -14.90 4.27
C THR A 615 -0.03 -15.53 4.30
N ASP A 616 0.76 -15.36 3.23
CA ASP A 616 2.18 -15.71 3.28
C ASP A 616 3.02 -14.49 3.69
N SER A 617 2.55 -13.29 3.37
CA SER A 617 3.21 -12.01 3.67
C SER A 617 2.21 -10.98 4.19
N LEU A 618 2.32 -10.65 5.47
CA LEU A 618 1.61 -9.53 6.09
C LEU A 618 2.51 -8.29 6.13
N ILE A 619 2.10 -7.18 5.52
CA ILE A 619 2.90 -5.96 5.40
C ILE A 619 2.17 -4.80 6.09
N CYS A 620 2.78 -4.22 7.13
CA CYS A 620 2.23 -3.08 7.86
C CYS A 620 3.20 -1.90 7.81
N HIS A 621 2.71 -0.75 7.33
CA HIS A 621 3.51 0.47 7.16
C HIS A 621 3.39 1.47 8.33
N ASP A 622 2.34 1.40 9.14
CA ASP A 622 2.12 2.33 10.25
C ASP A 622 2.04 1.67 11.63
N SER A 623 1.00 0.88 11.91
CA SER A 623 0.84 0.24 13.21
C SER A 623 0.14 -1.12 13.09
N LEU A 624 0.48 -2.04 13.99
CA LEU A 624 -0.21 -3.32 14.16
C LEU A 624 -0.73 -3.44 15.59
N ILE A 625 -2.05 -3.49 15.73
CA ILE A 625 -2.74 -3.64 17.01
C ILE A 625 -3.44 -4.99 17.03
N ARG A 626 -3.18 -5.81 18.06
CA ARG A 626 -3.84 -7.11 18.21
C ARG A 626 -4.39 -7.29 19.62
N LYS A 627 -5.67 -7.67 19.71
CA LYS A 627 -6.36 -7.99 20.96
C LYS A 627 -7.19 -9.28 20.83
N GLY A 628 -7.17 -10.14 21.85
CA GLY A 628 -7.93 -11.39 21.93
C GLY A 628 -7.04 -12.64 21.89
N LYS A 629 -6.69 -13.17 23.07
CA LYS A 629 -5.91 -14.42 23.23
C LYS A 629 -6.62 -15.60 22.57
N GLY A 630 -5.91 -16.31 21.68
CA GLY A 630 -6.43 -17.49 20.96
C GLY A 630 -7.56 -17.20 19.96
N LYS A 631 -8.00 -15.94 19.84
CA LYS A 631 -9.11 -15.51 18.98
C LYS A 631 -8.66 -14.84 17.69
N VAL A 632 -7.42 -14.36 17.63
CA VAL A 632 -6.79 -13.86 16.40
C VAL A 632 -5.76 -14.89 15.93
N GLN A 633 -6.06 -15.58 14.84
CA GLN A 633 -5.26 -16.64 14.23
C GLN A 633 -4.60 -16.15 12.93
N LEU A 634 -3.29 -16.37 12.82
CA LEU A 634 -2.53 -16.13 11.60
C LEU A 634 -2.10 -17.49 11.03
N THR A 635 -2.29 -17.70 9.74
CA THR A 635 -1.99 -18.98 9.06
C THR A 635 -1.43 -18.72 7.66
N THR A 636 -0.79 -19.73 7.06
CA THR A 636 -0.18 -19.68 5.71
C THR A 636 -0.70 -20.82 4.81
N TRP A 637 -0.28 -20.85 3.53
CA TRP A 637 -0.61 -21.96 2.61
C TRP A 637 0.31 -23.18 2.72
N SER A 638 1.38 -23.15 3.53
CA SER A 638 2.34 -24.25 3.57
C SER A 638 1.73 -25.55 4.12
N GLY A 639 0.66 -25.45 4.91
CA GLY A 639 0.02 -26.58 5.59
C GLY A 639 0.88 -27.21 6.69
N LEU A 640 2.03 -26.62 7.02
CA LEU A 640 2.89 -27.10 8.10
C LEU A 640 2.26 -26.74 9.46
N PRO A 641 2.28 -27.67 10.45
CA PRO A 641 1.75 -27.38 11.78
C PRO A 641 2.43 -26.15 12.38
N LYS A 642 1.62 -25.17 12.81
CA LYS A 642 2.05 -23.89 13.43
C LYS A 642 2.81 -22.94 12.50
N ASP A 643 2.72 -23.12 11.18
CA ASP A 643 3.36 -22.18 10.25
C ASP A 643 2.70 -20.80 10.31
N GLN A 644 3.53 -19.77 10.42
CA GLN A 644 3.12 -18.37 10.55
C GLN A 644 3.59 -17.55 9.35
N PRO A 645 2.84 -16.50 8.95
CA PRO A 645 3.23 -15.62 7.85
C PRO A 645 4.57 -14.93 8.11
N ILE A 646 5.19 -14.46 7.04
CA ILE A 646 6.26 -13.46 7.16
C ILE A 646 5.60 -12.12 7.46
N ILE A 647 5.97 -11.51 8.59
CA ILE A 647 5.47 -10.19 8.96
C ILE A 647 6.53 -9.14 8.62
N LYS A 648 6.14 -8.13 7.84
CA LYS A 648 7.00 -7.01 7.43
C LYS A 648 6.47 -5.72 8.04
N LEU A 649 7.33 -5.01 8.75
CA LEU A 649 7.00 -3.91 9.63
C LEU A 649 7.84 -2.68 9.27
N GLY A 650 7.20 -1.51 9.14
CA GLY A 650 7.86 -0.26 8.75
C GLY A 650 8.37 -0.29 7.30
N TYR A 651 7.90 -1.25 6.50
CA TYR A 651 8.33 -1.40 5.11
C TYR A 651 8.11 -0.10 4.34
N SER A 652 9.05 0.29 3.49
CA SER A 652 9.13 1.65 2.93
C SER A 652 7.78 2.21 2.42
N ARG A 653 7.28 3.28 3.06
CA ARG A 653 6.15 4.11 2.56
C ARG A 653 6.41 4.73 1.18
N LYS A 654 7.67 4.71 0.70
CA LYS A 654 8.11 5.33 -0.57
C LYS A 654 7.96 4.42 -1.80
N ALA A 655 7.82 3.11 -1.61
CA ALA A 655 7.74 2.14 -2.70
C ALA A 655 6.47 1.31 -2.55
N ALA A 656 5.32 1.95 -2.80
CA ALA A 656 4.15 1.17 -3.10
C ALA A 656 4.43 0.30 -4.35
N PRO A 657 3.96 -0.94 -4.39
CA PRO A 657 4.32 -1.90 -5.44
C PRO A 657 3.80 -1.52 -6.84
N PHE A 658 3.04 -0.43 -6.96
CA PHE A 658 2.45 0.07 -8.21
C PHE A 658 3.06 1.41 -8.64
N TYR A 659 3.11 1.64 -9.96
CA TYR A 659 3.67 2.87 -10.57
C TYR A 659 2.77 4.11 -10.38
N GLU A 660 1.58 3.96 -9.78
CA GLU A 660 0.58 5.02 -9.67
C GLU A 660 0.99 6.20 -8.75
N TYR A 661 2.02 6.03 -7.92
CA TYR A 661 2.37 6.90 -6.78
C TYR A 661 3.25 8.14 -7.03
N ALA A 662 3.39 8.56 -8.28
CA ALA A 662 4.36 9.60 -8.65
C ALA A 662 3.73 11.01 -8.85
N TYR A 663 4.28 12.07 -8.25
CA TYR A 663 3.90 13.47 -8.57
C TYR A 663 4.63 13.98 -9.82
N ASP A 664 4.03 14.94 -10.53
CA ASP A 664 4.59 15.56 -11.74
C ASP A 664 5.59 16.66 -11.37
N ASP A 665 6.86 16.53 -11.79
CA ASP A 665 7.89 17.55 -11.58
C ASP A 665 7.78 18.75 -12.54
N GLY A 666 6.80 18.71 -13.45
CA GLY A 666 6.57 19.75 -14.45
C GLY A 666 7.55 19.72 -15.62
N GLY A 667 8.39 18.69 -15.76
CA GLY A 667 9.45 18.61 -16.75
C GLY A 667 9.39 17.38 -17.64
N THR A 668 9.42 16.16 -17.07
CA THR A 668 9.58 14.95 -17.91
C THR A 668 9.36 13.61 -17.21
N GLN A 669 9.31 13.54 -15.88
CA GLN A 669 9.17 12.26 -15.17
C GLN A 669 8.51 12.47 -13.82
N LYS A 670 7.65 11.53 -13.42
CA LYS A 670 7.00 11.59 -12.12
C LYS A 670 7.85 10.88 -11.07
N ILE A 671 8.10 11.54 -9.94
CA ILE A 671 8.88 11.01 -8.80
C ILE A 671 7.91 10.81 -7.63
N CYS A 672 8.08 9.83 -6.75
CA CYS A 672 7.26 9.69 -5.54
C CYS A 672 7.28 10.98 -4.71
N ARG A 673 6.15 11.41 -4.14
CA ARG A 673 6.12 12.59 -3.26
C ARG A 673 7.09 12.33 -2.12
N GLU A 674 8.10 13.19 -1.95
CA GLU A 674 8.98 13.12 -0.79
C GLU A 674 8.11 13.52 0.42
N CYS A 675 7.54 12.54 1.11
CA CYS A 675 6.87 12.79 2.38
C CYS A 675 7.93 13.26 3.38
N VAL A 676 7.87 14.54 3.72
CA VAL A 676 8.73 15.19 4.71
C VAL A 676 7.98 15.29 6.03
N SER A 677 8.53 14.75 7.13
CA SER A 677 8.49 15.40 8.45
C SER A 677 9.44 14.76 9.47
N HIS A 678 9.96 15.60 10.36
CA HIS A 678 11.16 15.47 11.22
C HIS A 678 11.01 14.68 12.53
N TYR A 679 12.11 14.15 13.11
CA TYR A 679 12.51 14.45 14.52
C TYR A 679 14.00 14.20 14.90
N LYS A 680 14.47 15.01 15.87
CA LYS A 680 15.73 15.12 16.67
C LYS A 680 17.12 14.89 16.04
N GLY A 681 17.77 16.02 15.69
CA GLY A 681 19.22 16.19 15.79
C GLY A 681 20.04 16.12 14.51
N LYS A 682 19.49 15.57 13.41
CA LYS A 682 20.12 15.56 12.08
C LYS A 682 19.20 16.24 11.06
N VAL A 683 19.77 17.12 10.24
CA VAL A 683 19.12 17.63 9.02
C VAL A 683 19.42 16.61 7.93
N TYR A 684 18.40 15.90 7.48
CA TYR A 684 18.53 14.92 6.39
C TYR A 684 18.70 15.64 5.06
N ALA A 685 19.67 15.21 4.24
CA ALA A 685 19.85 15.72 2.88
C ALA A 685 18.76 15.17 1.94
N PRO A 686 18.50 15.81 0.78
CA PRO A 686 17.65 15.23 -0.26
C PRO A 686 18.10 13.79 -0.58
N GLY A 687 17.18 12.81 -0.50
CA GLY A 687 17.48 11.38 -0.68
C GLY A 687 17.77 10.56 0.58
N GLU A 688 17.73 11.15 1.78
CA GLU A 688 17.70 10.40 3.05
C GLU A 688 16.24 10.11 3.48
N THR A 689 15.99 8.93 4.08
CA THR A 689 14.63 8.52 4.52
C THR A 689 14.58 8.64 6.04
N PRO A 690 13.69 9.46 6.63
CA PRO A 690 13.54 9.51 8.08
C PRO A 690 13.04 8.16 8.61
N LEU A 691 13.37 7.85 9.86
CA LEU A 691 12.75 6.76 10.61
C LEU A 691 11.31 7.15 10.94
N ASP A 692 10.32 6.37 10.46
CA ASP A 692 8.94 6.49 10.92
C ASP A 692 8.73 5.63 12.18
N THR A 693 8.00 6.10 13.19
CA THR A 693 7.70 5.28 14.36
C THR A 693 6.53 4.34 14.06
N MET A 694 6.76 3.04 14.18
CA MET A 694 5.73 2.02 14.06
C MET A 694 5.43 1.41 15.42
N PHE A 695 4.14 1.31 15.73
CA PHE A 695 3.67 0.73 16.99
C PHE A 695 3.18 -0.70 16.79
N VAL A 696 3.67 -1.61 17.62
CA VAL A 696 3.07 -2.94 17.80
C VAL A 696 2.42 -2.97 19.18
N LYS A 697 1.09 -3.01 19.22
CA LYS A 697 0.32 -2.95 20.46
C LYS A 697 -0.40 -4.27 20.73
N PHE A 698 -0.34 -4.71 21.98
CA PHE A 698 -1.02 -5.94 22.42
C PHE A 698 -2.09 -5.60 23.46
N GLY A 699 -3.24 -6.27 23.36
CA GLY A 699 -4.25 -6.25 24.43
C GLY A 699 -3.71 -6.88 25.72
N PRO A 700 -4.28 -6.54 26.89
CA PRO A 700 -3.73 -6.88 28.22
C PRO A 700 -3.56 -8.38 28.47
N ASN A 701 -4.34 -9.24 27.79
CA ASN A 701 -4.26 -10.69 27.91
C ASN A 701 -3.74 -11.38 26.63
N THR A 702 -3.29 -10.62 25.63
CA THR A 702 -3.03 -11.14 24.28
C THR A 702 -1.58 -11.53 24.08
N GLU A 703 -1.28 -12.81 24.16
CA GLU A 703 0.03 -13.39 23.81
C GLU A 703 0.18 -13.54 22.29
N TRP A 704 1.39 -13.34 21.78
CA TRP A 704 1.70 -13.58 20.37
C TRP A 704 2.30 -14.98 20.14
N GLU A 705 1.82 -15.66 19.10
CA GLU A 705 2.34 -16.98 18.73
C GLU A 705 3.72 -16.85 18.10
N ARG A 706 4.66 -17.76 18.41
CA ARG A 706 6.02 -17.69 17.88
C ARG A 706 6.03 -17.54 16.35
N GLN A 707 6.60 -16.46 15.84
CA GLN A 707 6.66 -16.22 14.40
C GLN A 707 7.91 -16.86 13.79
N ASN A 708 7.77 -17.35 12.56
CA ASN A 708 8.91 -17.86 11.81
C ASN A 708 9.90 -16.74 11.46
N VAL A 709 9.39 -15.67 10.84
CA VAL A 709 10.23 -14.58 10.32
C VAL A 709 9.54 -13.25 10.48
N MET A 710 10.29 -12.29 11.02
CA MET A 710 9.90 -10.88 11.10
C MET A 710 10.94 -10.03 10.37
N VAL A 711 10.48 -9.13 9.51
CA VAL A 711 11.32 -8.19 8.77
C VAL A 711 10.98 -6.78 9.18
N VAL A 712 11.98 -6.00 9.55
CA VAL A 712 11.82 -4.62 9.97
C VAL A 712 12.64 -3.72 9.05
N ASP A 713 12.06 -2.61 8.66
CA ASP A 713 12.68 -1.66 7.75
C ASP A 713 12.38 -0.20 8.16
N HIS A 714 13.35 0.71 7.97
CA HIS A 714 13.23 2.17 8.13
C HIS A 714 12.29 2.67 9.25
N THR A 715 12.39 2.12 10.47
CA THR A 715 11.37 2.42 11.50
C THR A 715 11.89 2.42 12.93
N VAL A 716 11.23 3.18 13.80
CA VAL A 716 11.32 3.01 15.26
C VAL A 716 10.25 2.03 15.70
N ILE A 717 10.62 0.86 16.20
CA ILE A 717 9.65 -0.08 16.78
C ILE A 717 9.41 0.27 18.25
N SER A 718 8.16 0.57 18.57
CA SER A 718 7.69 0.70 19.95
C SER A 718 6.65 -0.37 20.28
N PHE A 719 6.96 -1.21 21.26
CA PHE A 719 6.00 -2.15 21.83
C PHE A 719 5.26 -1.49 22.98
N LEU A 720 3.92 -1.45 22.90
CA LEU A 720 3.10 -0.88 23.97
C LEU A 720 2.21 -1.98 24.54
N THR A 721 2.41 -2.28 25.82
CA THR A 721 1.44 -2.99 26.65
C THR A 721 0.44 -1.99 27.21
N ASP A 722 -0.83 -2.36 27.27
CA ASP A 722 -1.88 -1.53 27.85
C ASP A 722 -1.64 -1.28 29.35
N SER A 723 -0.94 -0.20 29.70
CA SER A 723 -1.07 0.43 31.02
C SER A 723 -0.78 1.94 30.94
N PHE A 724 -1.67 2.68 30.26
CA PHE A 724 -1.73 4.15 30.38
C PHE A 724 -2.41 4.62 31.68
N ASP A 725 -2.49 3.81 32.74
CA ASP A 725 -2.91 4.29 34.06
C ASP A 725 -1.70 4.81 34.85
N HIS A 726 -1.28 6.04 34.52
CA HIS A 726 -0.24 6.74 35.27
C HIS A 726 -0.68 7.18 36.69
N VAL A 727 -1.86 6.77 37.18
CA VAL A 727 -2.42 7.20 38.48
C VAL A 727 -2.68 6.02 39.43
N LYS A 728 -2.85 4.81 38.92
CA LYS A 728 -2.84 3.58 39.73
C LYS A 728 -1.94 2.54 39.07
N GLY A 729 -0.79 2.29 39.68
CA GLY A 729 0.10 1.20 39.29
C GLY A 729 -0.61 -0.15 39.34
N GLY A 730 -1.23 -0.54 38.22
CA GLY A 730 -1.58 -1.91 37.94
C GLY A 730 -0.34 -2.70 37.54
N ASP A 731 -0.36 -4.01 37.78
CA ASP A 731 0.75 -4.91 37.45
C ASP A 731 1.10 -4.81 35.94
N VAL A 732 2.39 -4.66 35.66
CA VAL A 732 2.94 -4.71 34.29
C VAL A 732 2.83 -6.15 33.78
N LEU A 733 1.84 -6.42 32.91
CA LEU A 733 1.64 -7.74 32.33
C LEU A 733 2.49 -7.91 31.06
N HIS A 734 3.32 -8.94 31.08
CA HIS A 734 4.39 -9.31 30.16
C HIS A 734 4.06 -9.20 28.66
N ALA A 735 4.54 -8.16 27.95
CA ALA A 735 4.75 -8.26 26.50
C ALA A 735 5.95 -9.17 26.23
N ARG A 736 5.70 -10.46 25.99
CA ARG A 736 6.69 -11.39 25.43
C ARG A 736 6.25 -11.77 24.02
N TYR A 737 7.15 -11.55 23.07
CA TYR A 737 6.93 -11.90 21.68
C TYR A 737 8.17 -12.65 21.17
N PHE A 738 7.92 -13.82 20.58
CA PHE A 738 8.95 -14.78 20.18
C PHE A 738 9.02 -14.86 18.65
N VAL A 739 10.22 -14.74 18.07
CA VAL A 739 10.42 -14.99 16.64
C VAL A 739 11.63 -15.84 16.37
N ASP A 740 11.54 -16.79 15.45
CA ASP A 740 12.71 -17.60 15.09
C ASP A 740 13.78 -16.78 14.40
N THR A 741 13.38 -15.91 13.47
CA THR A 741 14.30 -15.06 12.71
C THR A 741 13.82 -13.61 12.67
N THR A 742 14.68 -12.67 13.06
CA THR A 742 14.49 -11.22 12.89
C THR A 742 15.48 -10.68 11.86
N LYS A 743 14.99 -9.93 10.88
CA LYS A 743 15.82 -9.29 9.84
C LYS A 743 15.64 -7.77 9.85
N ILE A 744 16.75 -7.04 9.85
CA ILE A 744 16.79 -5.56 9.84
C ILE A 744 17.34 -5.08 8.50
N ARG A 745 16.53 -4.37 7.71
CA ARG A 745 16.88 -4.02 6.32
C ARG A 745 17.60 -2.69 6.10
N ASN A 746 17.32 -1.70 6.94
CA ASN A 746 17.95 -0.39 6.88
C ASN A 746 18.13 0.12 8.32
N GLN A 747 17.74 1.36 8.59
CA GLN A 747 17.83 1.94 9.92
C GLN A 747 16.62 1.50 10.75
N VAL A 748 16.87 0.93 11.93
CA VAL A 748 15.86 0.55 12.90
C VAL A 748 16.30 0.97 14.30
N GLU A 749 15.37 1.52 15.06
CA GLU A 749 15.56 1.86 16.48
C GLU A 749 14.48 1.20 17.33
N PHE A 750 14.85 0.62 18.46
CA PHE A 750 13.90 0.12 19.45
C PHE A 750 13.75 1.15 20.57
N TRP A 751 12.51 1.47 20.95
CA TRP A 751 12.24 2.41 22.04
C TRP A 751 11.29 1.83 23.08
N THR A 752 11.55 2.15 24.35
CA THR A 752 10.69 1.84 25.49
C THR A 752 10.56 3.06 26.39
N ASP A 753 9.36 3.31 26.92
CA ASP A 753 9.11 4.44 27.82
C ASP A 753 9.86 4.25 29.16
N PRO A 754 10.63 5.26 29.64
CA PRO A 754 11.34 5.23 30.92
C PRO A 754 10.49 4.92 32.17
N LYS A 755 9.15 5.10 32.09
CA LYS A 755 8.22 4.75 33.18
C LYS A 755 7.79 3.27 33.17
N HIS A 756 8.05 2.54 32.10
CA HIS A 756 8.05 1.09 32.14
C HIS A 756 9.40 0.72 32.76
N GLU A 757 9.42 0.18 33.99
CA GLU A 757 10.62 -0.02 34.82
C GLU A 757 11.69 -0.98 34.26
N ARG A 758 11.65 -1.28 32.95
CA ARG A 758 12.47 -2.27 32.26
C ARG A 758 12.83 -1.69 30.89
N ASP A 759 14.05 -1.19 30.77
CA ASP A 759 14.67 -0.82 29.50
C ASP A 759 14.39 -1.91 28.46
N GLY A 760 13.86 -1.56 27.29
CA GLY A 760 13.57 -2.52 26.23
C GLY A 760 14.76 -3.37 25.91
N HIS A 761 14.65 -4.67 26.18
CA HIS A 761 15.74 -5.61 26.02
C HIS A 761 15.51 -6.46 24.76
N LEU A 762 16.53 -6.61 23.92
CA LEU A 762 16.55 -7.55 22.80
C LEU A 762 17.43 -8.72 23.25
N GLU A 763 16.82 -9.88 23.46
CA GLU A 763 17.52 -11.07 23.95
C GLU A 763 17.36 -12.19 22.93
N LEU A 764 18.46 -12.82 22.54
CA LEU A 764 18.36 -13.95 21.62
C LEU A 764 17.91 -15.22 22.37
N ILE A 765 17.43 -16.29 21.72
CA ILE A 765 16.90 -17.48 22.44
C ILE A 765 17.54 -18.82 22.06
N SER A 766 17.84 -19.64 23.08
CA SER A 766 18.04 -21.09 23.01
C SER A 766 16.79 -21.88 23.41
N GLU A 767 16.46 -22.96 22.70
CA GLU A 767 15.41 -23.87 23.17
C GLU A 767 15.91 -24.76 24.32
N GLU A 768 14.98 -25.08 25.23
CA GLU A 768 15.09 -25.69 26.58
C GLU A 768 15.28 -24.72 27.76
N GLN A 769 15.57 -23.42 27.51
CA GLN A 769 15.35 -22.35 28.50
C GLN A 769 14.19 -21.42 28.08
N MET A 770 12.95 -21.86 28.29
CA MET A 770 11.83 -20.91 28.47
C MET A 770 11.81 -20.31 29.89
N GLY A 771 12.99 -20.20 30.53
CA GLY A 771 13.22 -19.45 31.77
C GLY A 771 13.83 -18.07 31.48
N SER A 772 13.51 -17.47 30.32
CA SER A 772 13.93 -16.10 29.97
C SER A 772 13.64 -15.18 31.14
N LYS A 773 14.54 -14.23 31.43
CA LYS A 773 14.29 -13.25 32.49
C LYS A 773 12.93 -12.59 32.23
N ASP A 774 12.10 -12.46 33.26
CA ASP A 774 10.72 -11.96 33.14
C ASP A 774 10.71 -10.46 32.81
N TYR A 775 11.15 -10.05 31.63
CA TYR A 775 11.22 -8.65 31.19
C TYR A 775 10.49 -8.45 29.85
N ALA A 776 10.27 -7.20 29.45
CA ALA A 776 9.65 -6.86 28.18
C ALA A 776 10.71 -6.74 27.09
N GLY A 777 10.49 -7.36 25.93
CA GLY A 777 11.52 -7.45 24.89
C GLY A 777 11.11 -8.20 23.63
N LEU A 778 11.90 -8.02 22.56
CA LEU A 778 11.85 -8.87 21.37
C LEU A 778 12.82 -10.03 21.59
N TYR A 779 12.39 -11.25 21.30
CA TYR A 779 13.22 -12.42 21.47
C TYR A 779 13.41 -13.21 20.18
N THR A 780 14.66 -13.50 19.80
CA THR A 780 14.92 -14.23 18.54
C THR A 780 16.07 -15.22 18.54
N ARG A 781 15.92 -16.37 17.88
CA ARG A 781 17.04 -17.33 17.73
C ARG A 781 18.10 -16.81 16.76
N HIS A 782 17.67 -16.15 15.69
CA HIS A 782 18.53 -15.62 14.62
C HIS A 782 18.22 -14.15 14.37
N LEU A 783 19.18 -13.26 14.67
CA LEU A 783 19.08 -11.84 14.39
C LEU A 783 20.08 -11.45 13.31
N HIS A 784 19.58 -10.96 12.17
CA HIS A 784 20.42 -10.54 11.05
C HIS A 784 20.24 -9.06 10.68
N LEU A 785 21.34 -8.38 10.42
CA LEU A 785 21.38 -7.09 9.71
C LEU A 785 21.59 -7.35 8.22
N GLU A 786 20.64 -6.96 7.36
CA GLU A 786 20.65 -7.30 5.93
C GLU A 786 20.51 -6.05 5.05
N PRO A 787 21.42 -5.75 4.12
CA PRO A 787 21.26 -4.61 3.21
C PRO A 787 20.12 -4.85 2.21
N ILE A 788 19.55 -3.77 1.66
CA ILE A 788 18.61 -3.89 0.53
C ILE A 788 19.36 -4.37 -0.71
N GLY A 789 18.90 -5.48 -1.30
CA GLY A 789 19.34 -5.90 -2.63
C GLY A 789 19.18 -4.79 -3.67
N ALA A 790 20.25 -4.52 -4.42
CA ALA A 790 20.32 -3.75 -5.67
C ALA A 790 20.16 -2.20 -5.68
N CYS A 791 19.76 -1.51 -4.60
CA CYS A 791 19.46 -0.05 -4.65
C CYS A 791 20.49 0.90 -3.99
N GLY A 792 21.75 0.49 -3.83
CA GLY A 792 22.86 1.43 -3.58
C GLY A 792 23.11 1.86 -2.12
N ARG A 793 22.41 1.30 -1.12
CA ARG A 793 22.77 1.43 0.30
C ARG A 793 23.37 0.11 0.82
N PRO A 794 24.68 0.06 1.14
CA PRO A 794 25.36 -1.20 1.43
C PRO A 794 25.21 -1.70 2.87
N THR A 795 24.50 -1.00 3.76
CA THR A 795 24.53 -1.25 5.21
C THR A 795 23.18 -1.04 5.90
N SER A 796 22.90 -1.88 6.90
CA SER A 796 21.76 -1.74 7.81
C SER A 796 22.22 -1.26 9.18
N GLU A 797 21.35 -0.61 9.94
CA GLU A 797 21.69 0.04 11.21
C GLU A 797 20.68 -0.34 12.28
N LEU A 798 21.17 -0.73 13.47
CA LEU A 798 20.34 -1.09 14.61
C LEU A 798 20.73 -0.29 15.86
N TRP A 799 19.73 0.37 16.42
CA TRP A 799 19.81 1.15 17.66
C TRP A 799 18.96 0.47 18.74
N LEU A 800 19.54 0.25 19.92
CA LEU A 800 18.85 -0.32 21.07
C LEU A 800 18.86 0.67 22.24
N PRO A 801 17.82 0.67 23.09
CA PRO A 801 17.73 1.57 24.24
C PRO A 801 18.60 1.10 25.41
N GLY A 802 18.97 -0.19 25.44
CA GLY A 802 19.83 -0.78 26.46
C GLY A 802 21.33 -0.54 26.25
N LEU A 803 22.14 -0.89 27.25
CA LEU A 803 23.60 -0.73 27.22
C LEU A 803 24.32 -1.72 26.29
N ALA A 804 23.73 -2.91 26.07
CA ALA A 804 24.31 -3.96 25.24
C ALA A 804 23.23 -4.85 24.60
N LEU A 805 23.54 -5.40 23.41
CA LEU A 805 22.87 -6.55 22.82
C LEU A 805 23.51 -7.83 23.37
N ASP A 806 22.70 -8.72 23.93
CA ASP A 806 23.17 -9.99 24.49
C ASP A 806 22.86 -11.16 23.55
N VAL A 807 23.90 -11.79 23.02
CA VAL A 807 23.84 -12.94 22.11
C VAL A 807 24.03 -14.18 22.95
N ILE A 808 22.91 -14.74 23.41
CA ILE A 808 22.94 -15.87 24.35
C ILE A 808 23.30 -17.20 23.67
N THR A 809 23.65 -18.17 24.51
CA THR A 809 23.96 -19.56 24.12
C THR A 809 23.05 -20.09 22.99
N THR A 810 23.58 -20.79 21.98
CA THR A 810 22.90 -21.34 20.78
C THR A 810 22.24 -20.35 19.81
N SER A 811 22.19 -19.07 20.17
CA SER A 811 21.65 -18.04 19.28
C SER A 811 22.68 -17.59 18.25
N THR A 812 22.20 -16.90 17.21
CA THR A 812 23.06 -16.35 16.17
C THR A 812 22.76 -14.87 15.95
N PHE A 813 23.80 -14.03 16.03
CA PHE A 813 23.78 -12.66 15.53
C PHE A 813 24.67 -12.57 14.30
N GLY A 814 24.17 -12.01 13.19
CA GLY A 814 24.91 -12.02 11.94
C GLY A 814 24.49 -10.97 10.91
N GLY A 815 25.07 -11.06 9.71
CA GLY A 815 24.80 -10.16 8.59
C GLY A 815 25.78 -8.98 8.44
N PHE A 816 25.38 -7.93 7.72
CA PHE A 816 26.18 -6.73 7.45
C PHE A 816 25.45 -5.48 7.97
N GLY A 817 26.13 -4.66 8.76
CA GLY A 817 25.53 -3.46 9.31
C GLY A 817 26.25 -2.90 10.52
N ILE A 818 25.65 -1.90 11.14
CA ILE A 818 26.18 -1.18 12.29
C ILE A 818 25.24 -1.37 13.48
N GLN A 819 25.78 -1.91 14.56
CA GLN A 819 25.13 -1.99 15.87
C GLN A 819 25.69 -0.88 16.78
N TYR A 820 24.84 0.04 17.24
CA TYR A 820 25.33 1.22 17.97
C TYR A 820 25.52 1.00 19.49
N THR A 821 25.18 -0.18 20.01
CA THR A 821 25.42 -0.56 21.41
C THR A 821 26.59 -1.53 21.54
N ASP A 822 26.99 -1.81 22.79
CA ASP A 822 27.90 -2.93 23.07
C ASP A 822 27.24 -4.25 22.62
N VAL A 823 28.03 -5.26 22.29
CA VAL A 823 27.58 -6.62 22.00
C VAL A 823 28.30 -7.58 22.94
N HIS A 824 27.53 -8.39 23.66
CA HIS A 824 28.04 -9.49 24.48
C HIS A 824 27.68 -10.80 23.78
N VAL A 825 28.66 -11.68 23.57
CA VAL A 825 28.44 -13.02 23.03
C VAL A 825 28.77 -14.04 24.10
N GLU A 826 27.76 -14.81 24.51
CA GLU A 826 27.89 -15.82 25.55
C GLU A 826 28.63 -17.08 25.06
N ASN A 827 28.90 -18.00 25.99
CA ASN A 827 29.43 -19.32 25.69
C ASN A 827 28.46 -20.11 24.78
N GLY A 828 28.96 -20.68 23.68
CA GLY A 828 28.14 -21.45 22.73
C GLY A 828 27.19 -20.61 21.87
N ALA A 829 27.27 -19.28 21.94
CA ALA A 829 26.58 -18.36 21.05
C ALA A 829 27.41 -18.09 19.79
N ASN A 830 26.73 -17.73 18.69
CA ASN A 830 27.36 -17.58 17.37
C ASN A 830 27.31 -16.12 16.90
N LEU A 831 28.47 -15.59 16.52
CA LEU A 831 28.59 -14.31 15.81
C LEU A 831 29.03 -14.59 14.37
N ASN A 832 28.15 -14.30 13.42
CA ASN A 832 28.29 -14.67 12.01
C ASN A 832 28.33 -13.41 11.13
N PRO A 833 29.43 -12.62 11.19
CA PRO A 833 29.59 -11.47 10.31
C PRO A 833 29.47 -11.92 8.85
N GLY A 834 28.62 -11.20 8.12
CA GLY A 834 28.45 -11.38 6.70
C GLY A 834 27.76 -12.65 6.18
N PHE A 835 27.20 -13.44 7.08
CA PHE A 835 26.35 -14.57 6.71
C PHE A 835 24.90 -14.08 6.45
N THR A 836 24.46 -13.99 5.20
CA THR A 836 23.04 -13.70 4.88
C THR A 836 22.19 -14.96 4.96
N SER A 837 21.03 -14.91 5.63
CA SER A 837 20.08 -16.04 5.63
C SER A 837 19.16 -15.96 4.42
N LEU A 838 19.64 -16.38 3.26
CA LEU A 838 18.77 -16.82 2.17
C LEU A 838 18.51 -18.31 2.39
N ARG A 839 17.23 -18.68 2.54
CA ARG A 839 16.78 -20.04 2.86
C ARG A 839 17.46 -21.10 1.98
N LEU A 840 17.81 -22.21 2.61
CA LEU A 840 18.30 -23.44 1.99
C LEU A 840 17.22 -24.01 1.05
N ARG A 841 17.38 -23.85 -0.28
CA ARG A 841 16.82 -24.73 -1.33
C ARG A 841 17.47 -24.40 -2.69
N GLY A 842 18.54 -25.12 -3.04
CA GLY A 842 19.14 -25.12 -4.39
C GLY A 842 20.56 -24.56 -4.51
N GLN A 843 21.55 -25.28 -3.95
CA GLN A 843 22.98 -25.40 -4.33
C GLN A 843 23.84 -24.21 -4.83
N CYS A 844 23.46 -22.94 -4.71
CA CYS A 844 24.39 -21.79 -4.81
C CYS A 844 23.96 -20.69 -3.83
N TYR A 845 24.81 -20.30 -2.87
CA TYR A 845 24.56 -19.13 -2.02
C TYR A 845 24.93 -17.84 -2.76
N GLU A 846 24.12 -16.77 -2.65
CA GLU A 846 24.59 -15.39 -2.91
C GLU A 846 25.29 -14.85 -1.65
N GLN A 847 26.40 -15.48 -1.24
CA GLN A 847 27.22 -14.95 -0.13
C GLN A 847 28.20 -13.88 -0.66
N ALA A 848 27.87 -12.61 -0.50
CA ALA A 848 28.82 -11.51 -0.69
C ALA A 848 29.43 -11.16 0.66
N CYS A 849 30.74 -11.25 0.86
CA CYS A 849 31.32 -10.93 2.17
C CYS A 849 31.16 -9.44 2.56
N GLY A 850 31.26 -9.14 3.85
CA GLY A 850 31.01 -7.80 4.36
C GLY A 850 31.34 -7.63 5.84
N THR A 851 31.07 -6.44 6.38
CA THR A 851 31.52 -6.06 7.73
C THR A 851 30.35 -5.85 8.68
N LEU A 852 30.43 -6.46 9.86
CA LEU A 852 29.55 -6.21 10.99
C LEU A 852 30.25 -5.28 11.99
N THR A 853 29.75 -4.06 12.11
CA THR A 853 30.33 -3.00 12.96
C THR A 853 29.56 -2.92 14.27
N MET A 854 30.26 -2.75 15.39
CA MET A 854 29.64 -2.52 16.70
C MET A 854 30.53 -1.65 17.59
N LYS A 855 29.97 -1.13 18.69
CA LYS A 855 30.73 -0.27 19.61
C LYS A 855 31.80 -1.06 20.36
N ASP A 856 31.42 -1.77 21.42
CA ASP A 856 32.33 -2.67 22.16
C ASP A 856 31.89 -4.12 21.96
N LEU A 857 32.84 -5.04 21.77
CA LEU A 857 32.57 -6.49 21.66
C LEU A 857 33.16 -7.24 22.85
N ARG A 858 32.30 -7.97 23.55
CA ARG A 858 32.63 -8.82 24.70
C ARG A 858 32.34 -10.28 24.36
N LEU A 859 33.34 -11.13 24.46
CA LEU A 859 33.25 -12.55 24.10
C LEU A 859 33.57 -13.42 25.33
N ASP A 860 32.65 -14.30 25.69
CA ASP A 860 32.86 -15.27 26.75
C ASP A 860 33.72 -16.46 26.28
N GLY A 861 34.24 -17.23 27.24
CA GLY A 861 34.92 -18.48 26.93
C GLY A 861 33.94 -19.46 26.29
N GLY A 862 34.23 -19.90 25.06
CA GLY A 862 33.39 -20.80 24.28
C GLY A 862 32.45 -20.11 23.26
N SER A 863 32.54 -18.79 23.07
CA SER A 863 31.86 -18.12 21.96
C SER A 863 32.41 -18.56 20.60
N GLU A 864 31.54 -18.63 19.61
CA GLU A 864 31.85 -19.08 18.24
C GLU A 864 31.76 -17.90 17.26
N LEU A 865 32.88 -17.55 16.62
CA LEU A 865 32.94 -16.54 15.56
C LEU A 865 33.05 -17.23 14.21
N HIS A 866 32.18 -16.93 13.25
CA HIS A 866 32.18 -17.58 11.93
C HIS A 866 32.44 -16.56 10.83
N PHE A 867 33.54 -16.72 10.11
CA PHE A 867 33.92 -15.86 8.99
C PHE A 867 33.96 -16.65 7.69
N SER A 868 33.35 -16.12 6.63
CA SER A 868 33.51 -16.68 5.30
C SER A 868 34.67 -16.00 4.54
N VAL A 869 35.33 -16.76 3.67
CA VAL A 869 36.45 -16.31 2.83
C VAL A 869 36.26 -16.76 1.38
N GLY A 870 36.87 -16.07 0.43
CA GLY A 870 36.87 -16.53 -0.96
C GLY A 870 37.84 -15.82 -1.91
N THR A 871 37.48 -15.78 -3.19
CA THR A 871 38.21 -15.16 -4.29
C THR A 871 37.54 -13.93 -4.88
N THR A 872 36.25 -13.72 -4.64
CA THR A 872 35.51 -12.55 -5.14
C THR A 872 35.46 -11.47 -4.07
N LYS A 873 35.56 -10.18 -4.43
CA LYS A 873 35.36 -9.13 -3.44
C LYS A 873 33.89 -9.00 -3.06
N GLY A 874 33.60 -8.86 -1.77
CA GLY A 874 32.24 -8.62 -1.25
C GLY A 874 31.88 -7.14 -1.18
N LEU A 875 30.80 -6.84 -0.46
CA LEU A 875 30.26 -5.49 -0.26
C LEU A 875 31.21 -4.57 0.53
N ASN A 876 32.08 -5.14 1.38
CA ASN A 876 33.14 -4.41 2.08
C ASN A 876 34.40 -4.18 1.24
N GLY A 877 34.44 -4.62 -0.02
CA GLY A 877 35.62 -4.53 -0.89
C GLY A 877 36.76 -5.49 -0.53
N GLU A 878 36.54 -6.39 0.43
CA GLU A 878 37.48 -7.43 0.88
C GLU A 878 37.10 -8.82 0.37
N TYR A 879 37.95 -9.80 0.62
CA TYR A 879 37.74 -11.21 0.23
C TYR A 879 37.24 -12.08 1.39
N SER A 880 36.90 -11.46 2.51
CA SER A 880 36.48 -12.10 3.75
C SER A 880 35.46 -11.25 4.49
N ASP A 881 34.66 -11.93 5.31
CA ASP A 881 33.85 -11.26 6.32
C ASP A 881 34.74 -10.63 7.38
N ALA A 882 34.25 -9.56 7.99
CA ALA A 882 34.95 -8.90 9.08
C ALA A 882 34.01 -8.41 10.18
N ILE A 883 34.56 -8.30 11.38
CA ILE A 883 33.98 -7.48 12.45
C ILE A 883 34.80 -6.19 12.61
N ASP A 884 34.14 -5.09 12.97
CA ASP A 884 34.78 -3.81 13.28
C ASP A 884 34.27 -3.28 14.63
N VAL A 885 35.20 -3.00 15.56
CA VAL A 885 34.90 -2.68 16.97
C VAL A 885 35.76 -1.54 17.54
N ASP A 886 35.22 -0.72 18.43
CA ASP A 886 36.00 0.25 19.21
C ASP A 886 36.86 -0.45 20.27
N ARG A 887 36.30 -1.45 20.96
CA ARG A 887 37.03 -2.23 21.96
C ARG A 887 36.69 -3.72 21.91
N LEU A 888 37.73 -4.55 21.77
CA LEU A 888 37.62 -6.00 21.88
C LEU A 888 37.99 -6.50 23.29
N THR A 889 37.10 -7.28 23.89
CA THR A 889 37.32 -7.95 25.18
C THR A 889 36.96 -9.42 25.09
N THR A 890 37.85 -10.31 25.54
CA THR A 890 37.59 -11.75 25.66
C THR A 890 37.79 -12.20 27.11
N TYR A 891 36.91 -13.05 27.62
CA TYR A 891 36.96 -13.57 28.99
C TYR A 891 37.45 -15.02 29.09
N GLY A 892 37.71 -15.67 27.96
CA GLY A 892 38.24 -17.03 27.87
C GLY A 892 38.53 -17.41 26.42
N PRO A 893 38.89 -18.68 26.12
CA PRO A 893 39.14 -19.13 24.75
C PRO A 893 37.92 -18.93 23.85
N VAL A 894 38.11 -18.29 22.69
CA VAL A 894 37.07 -18.02 21.69
C VAL A 894 37.41 -18.77 20.41
N ASN A 895 36.44 -19.46 19.82
CA ASN A 895 36.63 -20.20 18.58
C ASN A 895 36.42 -19.27 17.36
N VAL A 896 37.39 -19.28 16.44
CA VAL A 896 37.36 -18.54 15.18
C VAL A 896 37.26 -19.54 14.06
N ASN A 897 36.06 -19.70 13.51
CA ASN A 897 35.72 -20.62 12.44
C ASN A 897 35.85 -19.95 11.07
N ILE A 898 36.59 -20.59 10.15
CA ILE A 898 36.79 -20.11 8.78
C ILE A 898 36.10 -21.05 7.80
N GLU A 899 35.18 -20.48 7.03
CA GLU A 899 34.39 -21.19 6.03
C GLU A 899 34.70 -20.67 4.61
N ILE A 900 34.84 -21.57 3.64
CA ILE A 900 35.00 -21.15 2.25
C ILE A 900 33.61 -20.90 1.68
N ARG A 901 33.40 -19.72 1.08
CA ARG A 901 32.13 -19.40 0.45
C ARG A 901 31.76 -20.42 -0.63
N PRO A 902 30.48 -20.85 -0.69
CA PRO A 902 29.99 -21.77 -1.71
C PRO A 902 30.32 -21.28 -3.11
N CYS A 903 30.79 -22.20 -3.97
CA CYS A 903 31.27 -21.91 -5.33
C CYS A 903 32.52 -21.02 -5.43
N GLU A 904 33.13 -20.61 -4.32
CA GLU A 904 34.42 -19.94 -4.29
C GLU A 904 35.55 -20.88 -3.84
N LYS A 905 36.79 -20.41 -3.97
CA LYS A 905 37.99 -21.08 -3.46
C LYS A 905 38.72 -20.16 -2.48
N MET A 906 39.57 -20.74 -1.65
CA MET A 906 40.56 -19.97 -0.88
C MET A 906 41.86 -19.83 -1.70
N GLN A 907 42.55 -18.71 -1.56
CA GLN A 907 43.85 -18.45 -2.18
C GLN A 907 44.93 -18.22 -1.12
N LYS A 908 46.20 -18.41 -1.49
CA LYS A 908 47.35 -18.06 -0.63
C LYS A 908 47.43 -16.55 -0.43
N ARG A 909 46.80 -16.04 0.64
CA ARG A 909 46.81 -14.64 1.06
C ARG A 909 46.48 -14.52 2.54
N CYS A 910 46.60 -13.29 3.06
CA CYS A 910 46.06 -12.93 4.37
C CYS A 910 44.71 -12.22 4.19
N TYR A 911 43.69 -12.73 4.88
CA TYR A 911 42.30 -12.25 4.87
C TYR A 911 42.04 -11.44 6.15
N PRO A 912 41.65 -10.16 6.08
CA PRO A 912 41.30 -9.39 7.27
C PRO A 912 39.94 -9.86 7.82
N ILE A 913 39.89 -10.24 9.10
CA ILE A 913 38.68 -10.77 9.74
C ILE A 913 38.22 -9.95 10.96
N MET A 914 39.10 -9.17 11.59
CA MET A 914 38.71 -8.25 12.66
C MET A 914 39.47 -6.95 12.59
N TYR A 915 38.77 -5.85 12.79
CA TYR A 915 39.31 -4.51 13.01
C TYR A 915 38.99 -4.10 14.44
N TYR A 916 39.97 -3.53 15.16
CA TYR A 916 39.78 -3.03 16.52
C TYR A 916 40.52 -1.71 16.77
N LYS A 917 39.88 -0.75 17.45
CA LYS A 917 40.57 0.49 17.88
C LYS A 917 41.36 0.32 19.18
N SER A 918 40.88 -0.53 20.07
CA SER A 918 41.53 -0.88 21.34
C SER A 918 41.21 -2.31 21.76
N VAL A 919 42.04 -2.91 22.60
CA VAL A 919 41.88 -4.29 23.05
C VAL A 919 42.31 -4.42 24.51
N THR A 920 41.59 -5.24 25.29
CA THR A 920 42.00 -5.53 26.67
C THR A 920 43.19 -6.49 26.72
N PRO A 921 44.03 -6.44 27.78
CA PRO A 921 45.19 -7.31 27.89
C PRO A 921 44.84 -8.78 27.68
N ASN A 922 45.67 -9.48 26.90
CA ASN A 922 45.53 -10.90 26.54
C ASN A 922 44.35 -11.27 25.63
N SER A 923 43.49 -10.34 25.21
CA SER A 923 42.29 -10.73 24.46
C SER A 923 42.58 -11.39 23.11
N LEU A 924 43.62 -10.94 22.40
CA LEU A 924 44.02 -11.57 21.13
C LEU A 924 44.59 -12.99 21.32
N ASN A 925 45.18 -13.29 22.48
CA ASN A 925 45.75 -14.62 22.78
C ASN A 925 44.67 -15.69 23.01
N ASN A 926 43.44 -15.26 23.30
CA ASN A 926 42.31 -16.13 23.55
C ASN A 926 41.64 -16.62 22.27
N LEU A 927 41.91 -16.00 21.12
CA LEU A 927 41.38 -16.43 19.82
C LEU A 927 41.98 -17.78 19.39
N LYS A 928 41.14 -18.75 19.03
CA LYS A 928 41.52 -20.11 18.63
C LYS A 928 40.96 -20.42 17.25
N LEU A 929 41.86 -20.50 16.27
CA LEU A 929 41.52 -20.74 14.88
C LEU A 929 41.08 -22.19 14.61
N ASN A 930 40.01 -22.33 13.83
CA ASN A 930 39.44 -23.56 13.32
C ASN A 930 38.93 -23.35 11.87
N PRO A 931 39.26 -24.18 10.88
CA PRO A 931 40.30 -25.21 10.90
C PRO A 931 41.71 -24.59 10.93
N ARG A 932 42.71 -25.37 11.36
CA ARG A 932 44.13 -24.97 11.34
C ARG A 932 44.84 -25.20 10.01
N LYS A 933 44.13 -25.79 9.04
CA LYS A 933 44.63 -26.10 7.70
C LYS A 933 43.51 -25.95 6.69
N VAL A 934 43.86 -25.63 5.47
CA VAL A 934 42.93 -25.59 4.32
C VAL A 934 43.54 -26.34 3.14
N LYS A 935 42.69 -26.96 2.32
CA LYS A 935 43.12 -27.62 1.08
C LYS A 935 42.88 -26.68 -0.10
N ILE A 936 43.94 -26.34 -0.84
CA ILE A 936 43.87 -25.52 -2.07
C ILE A 936 44.41 -26.37 -3.21
N ASP A 937 43.60 -26.58 -4.25
CA ASP A 937 43.93 -27.34 -5.46
C ASP A 937 44.58 -28.72 -5.20
N GLY A 938 44.19 -29.40 -4.12
CA GLY A 938 44.70 -30.73 -3.79
C GLY A 938 45.73 -30.78 -2.65
N GLU A 939 46.31 -29.64 -2.27
CA GLU A 939 47.43 -29.55 -1.31
C GLU A 939 47.01 -28.86 0.00
N GLU A 940 47.50 -29.35 1.15
CA GLU A 940 47.20 -28.78 2.48
C GLU A 940 48.14 -27.62 2.82
N TYR A 941 47.56 -26.48 3.20
CA TYR A 941 48.27 -25.31 3.70
C TYR A 941 47.86 -25.01 5.14
N PRO A 942 48.80 -24.63 6.03
CA PRO A 942 48.45 -24.21 7.39
C PRO A 942 47.69 -22.88 7.35
N LEU A 943 46.70 -22.73 8.23
CA LEU A 943 46.04 -21.47 8.53
C LEU A 943 46.57 -20.94 9.86
N SER A 944 46.84 -19.64 9.93
CA SER A 944 47.29 -18.98 11.16
C SER A 944 46.63 -17.62 11.35
N LEU A 945 46.38 -17.26 12.60
CA LEU A 945 45.98 -15.89 12.96
C LEU A 945 47.24 -15.03 13.08
N ASN A 946 47.30 -13.96 12.29
CA ASN A 946 48.35 -12.95 12.38
C ASN A 946 47.79 -11.70 13.07
N VAL A 947 48.34 -11.42 14.25
CA VAL A 947 48.00 -10.28 15.12
C VAL A 947 49.16 -9.28 15.24
N SER A 948 50.12 -9.33 14.32
CA SER A 948 51.33 -8.48 14.35
C SER A 948 51.08 -7.05 13.88
N THR A 949 50.02 -6.85 13.10
CA THR A 949 49.55 -5.55 12.65
C THR A 949 48.62 -4.97 13.73
N ASP A 950 48.98 -3.82 14.28
CA ASP A 950 48.14 -3.17 15.27
C ASP A 950 46.80 -2.74 14.65
N GLY A 951 45.71 -3.04 15.35
CA GLY A 951 44.33 -2.74 14.94
C GLY A 951 43.67 -3.71 13.95
N ILE A 952 44.37 -4.75 13.47
CA ILE A 952 43.80 -5.71 12.50
C ILE A 952 44.24 -7.14 12.82
N VAL A 953 43.28 -8.09 12.81
CA VAL A 953 43.53 -9.53 12.87
C VAL A 953 43.35 -10.13 11.47
N TYR A 954 44.38 -10.81 10.98
CA TYR A 954 44.36 -11.52 9.70
C TYR A 954 44.31 -13.04 9.90
N VAL A 955 43.63 -13.75 8.99
CA VAL A 955 43.86 -15.18 8.74
C VAL A 955 44.76 -15.33 7.52
N CYS A 956 45.96 -15.88 7.73
CA CYS A 956 46.94 -16.10 6.67
C CYS A 956 47.04 -17.58 6.29
N VAL A 957 47.09 -17.82 4.97
CA VAL A 957 47.25 -19.15 4.38
C VAL A 957 48.71 -19.41 4.04
N GLY A 958 49.29 -20.46 4.62
CA GLY A 958 50.68 -20.84 4.36
C GLY A 958 51.68 -19.80 4.85
N ASP A 959 52.60 -19.43 3.97
CA ASP A 959 53.65 -18.42 4.14
C ASP A 959 53.23 -17.03 3.62
N ALA A 960 51.93 -16.82 3.36
CA ALA A 960 51.42 -15.53 2.91
C ALA A 960 51.76 -14.41 3.91
N VAL A 961 52.33 -13.32 3.38
CA VAL A 961 52.72 -12.14 4.16
C VAL A 961 51.59 -11.12 4.12
N THR A 962 51.34 -10.44 5.24
CA THR A 962 50.35 -9.35 5.30
C THR A 962 50.73 -8.22 4.33
N PRO A 963 49.75 -7.53 3.72
CA PRO A 963 50.04 -6.35 2.91
C PRO A 963 50.82 -5.33 3.74
N SER A 964 51.94 -4.84 3.22
CA SER A 964 52.75 -3.81 3.89
C SER A 964 51.99 -2.48 3.90
N LEU A 965 51.52 -2.04 5.08
CA LEU A 965 50.98 -0.69 5.25
C LEU A 965 52.03 0.34 4.82
N THR A 966 51.62 1.34 4.04
CA THR A 966 52.46 2.50 3.71
C THR A 966 51.83 3.76 4.30
N HIS A 967 52.66 4.65 4.84
CA HIS A 967 52.27 5.98 5.28
C HIS A 967 53.07 7.02 4.50
N THR A 968 52.59 8.24 4.41
CA THR A 968 53.24 9.31 3.66
C THR A 968 53.93 10.31 4.58
N VAL A 969 55.07 10.84 4.13
CA VAL A 969 55.71 12.03 4.70
C VAL A 969 55.64 13.15 3.68
N THR A 970 54.96 14.23 4.04
CA THR A 970 54.80 15.42 3.21
C THR A 970 55.89 16.44 3.55
N MET A 971 56.76 16.72 2.58
CA MET A 971 57.82 17.73 2.65
C MET A 971 57.34 19.05 2.01
N PRO A 972 57.20 20.15 2.78
CA PRO A 972 56.76 21.42 2.25
C PRO A 972 57.87 22.16 1.48
N GLU A 973 57.50 23.20 0.75
CA GLU A 973 58.44 24.22 0.28
C GLU A 973 58.54 25.34 1.33
N THR A 974 59.75 25.73 1.72
CA THR A 974 59.96 26.84 2.69
C THR A 974 61.05 27.76 2.20
N ALA A 975 60.76 29.07 2.17
CA ALA A 975 61.69 30.09 1.72
C ALA A 975 63.00 30.05 2.52
N GLY A 976 64.14 29.99 1.83
CA GLY A 976 65.46 29.90 2.47
C GLY A 976 65.88 28.50 2.93
N VAL A 977 65.10 27.45 2.63
CA VAL A 977 65.45 26.04 2.89
C VAL A 977 65.46 25.26 1.58
N LYS A 978 66.53 24.51 1.31
CA LYS A 978 66.60 23.55 0.21
C LYS A 978 66.77 22.14 0.77
N THR A 979 65.83 21.24 0.49
CA THR A 979 65.85 19.86 1.01
C THR A 979 66.22 18.83 -0.06
N THR A 980 66.83 17.72 0.39
CA THR A 980 67.04 16.52 -0.43
C THR A 980 66.50 15.31 0.35
N PRO A 981 65.46 14.60 -0.15
CA PRO A 981 64.72 14.88 -1.38
C PRO A 981 63.92 16.21 -1.30
N SER A 982 63.51 16.73 -2.46
CA SER A 982 62.87 18.06 -2.60
C SER A 982 61.46 18.13 -1.98
N LYS A 983 60.69 19.21 -2.24
CA LYS A 983 59.27 19.24 -1.85
C LYS A 983 58.50 18.08 -2.51
N GLY A 984 57.57 17.47 -1.79
CA GLY A 984 56.78 16.34 -2.30
C GLY A 984 56.17 15.46 -1.21
N ILE A 985 55.37 14.49 -1.63
CA ILE A 985 54.78 13.45 -0.77
C ILE A 985 55.58 12.17 -0.97
N TYR A 986 56.17 11.66 0.10
CA TYR A 986 57.04 10.48 0.08
C TYR A 986 56.32 9.30 0.76
N PRO A 987 55.87 8.29 0.01
CA PRO A 987 55.32 7.07 0.59
C PRO A 987 56.44 6.20 1.14
N LEU A 988 56.23 5.64 2.33
CA LEU A 988 57.16 4.74 2.98
C LEU A 988 56.43 3.63 3.75
N PRO A 989 56.99 2.42 3.84
CA PRO A 989 56.41 1.33 4.63
C PRO A 989 56.28 1.73 6.11
N THR A 990 55.25 1.23 6.78
CA THR A 990 55.01 1.52 8.20
C THR A 990 56.21 1.10 9.06
N ARG A 991 56.46 1.85 10.14
CA ARG A 991 57.61 1.71 11.05
C ARG A 991 58.99 1.94 10.40
N THR A 992 59.08 2.37 9.15
CA THR A 992 60.37 2.81 8.56
C THR A 992 60.66 4.27 8.90
N SER A 993 61.94 4.66 8.88
CA SER A 993 62.35 6.04 9.16
C SER A 993 62.54 6.81 7.86
N PHE A 994 62.03 8.03 7.78
CA PHE A 994 62.25 8.91 6.63
C PHE A 994 63.41 9.85 6.92
N ARG A 995 64.38 9.90 6.00
CA ARG A 995 65.59 10.72 6.12
C ARG A 995 65.59 11.78 5.04
N PHE A 996 65.96 13.00 5.42
CA PHE A 996 66.18 14.08 4.47
C PHE A 996 67.30 15.00 4.98
N SER A 997 67.99 15.64 4.04
CA SER A 997 68.93 16.71 4.34
C SER A 997 68.32 18.07 4.01
N ALA A 998 68.75 19.11 4.71
CA ALA A 998 68.34 20.49 4.46
C ALA A 998 69.52 21.46 4.50
N THR A 999 69.53 22.40 3.56
CA THR A 999 70.47 23.53 3.51
C THR A 999 69.70 24.82 3.77
N TYR A 1000 70.22 25.67 4.64
CA TYR A 1000 69.58 26.92 5.07
C TYR A 1000 70.35 28.13 4.51
N SER A 1001 69.63 29.14 4.01
CA SER A 1001 70.24 30.37 3.48
C SER A 1001 70.70 31.36 4.55
N GLY A 1002 70.30 31.18 5.81
CA GLY A 1002 70.69 31.99 6.97
C GLY A 1002 71.80 31.35 7.82
N ALA A 1003 72.45 32.14 8.70
CA ALA A 1003 73.57 31.69 9.53
C ALA A 1003 73.21 30.63 10.61
N LYS A 1004 71.91 30.35 10.84
CA LYS A 1004 71.39 29.33 11.76
C LYS A 1004 70.31 28.48 11.05
N PRO A 1005 70.23 27.16 11.34
CA PRO A 1005 69.19 26.29 10.78
C PRO A 1005 67.81 26.63 11.35
N LEU A 1006 66.75 26.41 10.57
CA LEU A 1006 65.36 26.48 11.07
C LEU A 1006 65.02 25.24 11.90
N VAL A 1007 64.08 25.39 12.84
CA VAL A 1007 63.54 24.28 13.63
C VAL A 1007 62.57 23.49 12.74
N VAL A 1008 62.76 22.16 12.69
CA VAL A 1008 61.87 21.27 11.94
C VAL A 1008 60.91 20.58 12.89
N ARG A 1009 59.61 20.65 12.60
CA ARG A 1009 58.54 20.03 13.41
C ARG A 1009 57.70 19.08 12.56
N THR A 1010 57.14 18.06 13.20
CA THR A 1010 56.16 17.16 12.58
C THR A 1010 54.75 17.46 13.13
N ASN A 1011 53.69 16.96 12.49
CA ASN A 1011 52.31 17.00 13.04
C ASN A 1011 52.09 15.99 14.19
N ARG A 1012 53.10 15.20 14.56
CA ARG A 1012 53.01 14.23 15.66
C ARG A 1012 53.10 14.93 17.00
N LYS A 1013 52.39 14.36 17.98
CA LYS A 1013 52.53 14.74 19.39
C LYS A 1013 53.27 13.63 20.13
N VAL A 1014 54.38 13.98 20.78
CA VAL A 1014 55.12 13.12 21.71
C VAL A 1014 54.94 13.71 23.10
N ASN A 1015 54.37 12.95 24.04
CA ASN A 1015 54.01 13.43 25.38
C ASN A 1015 53.15 14.72 25.39
N GLY A 1016 52.25 14.84 24.41
CA GLY A 1016 51.36 16.00 24.26
C GLY A 1016 51.98 17.23 23.60
N GLN A 1017 53.29 17.26 23.35
CA GLN A 1017 53.99 18.34 22.65
C GLN A 1017 54.32 17.97 21.20
N GLN A 1018 54.36 18.96 20.32
CA GLN A 1018 54.68 18.75 18.91
C GLN A 1018 56.12 18.25 18.75
N GLU A 1019 56.31 17.15 18.03
CA GLU A 1019 57.62 16.52 17.83
C GLU A 1019 58.55 17.46 17.04
N VAL A 1020 59.71 17.77 17.61
CA VAL A 1020 60.78 18.57 17.01
C VAL A 1020 61.92 17.65 16.59
N LEU A 1021 62.38 17.78 15.35
CA LEU A 1021 63.47 16.96 14.81
C LEU A 1021 64.80 17.69 14.99
N ASN A 1022 65.79 16.97 15.54
CA ASN A 1022 67.15 17.48 15.70
C ASN A 1022 67.97 17.21 14.44
N GLY A 1023 68.52 18.27 13.84
CA GLY A 1023 69.38 18.17 12.65
C GLY A 1023 70.85 18.00 13.01
N VAL A 1024 71.54 17.05 12.39
CA VAL A 1024 73.00 16.84 12.54
C VAL A 1024 73.72 17.48 11.35
N LYS A 1025 74.70 18.37 11.61
CA LYS A 1025 75.45 19.04 10.54
C LYS A 1025 76.54 18.13 9.96
N ASN A 1026 76.48 17.88 8.66
CA ASN A 1026 77.45 17.09 7.91
C ASN A 1026 78.65 17.93 7.46
N ALA A 1027 79.76 17.27 7.10
CA ALA A 1027 81.00 17.91 6.66
C ALA A 1027 80.85 18.76 5.37
N ASN A 1028 79.83 18.47 4.57
CA ASN A 1028 79.46 19.21 3.36
C ASN A 1028 78.60 20.47 3.65
N GLY A 1029 78.27 20.74 4.92
CA GLY A 1029 77.49 21.91 5.34
C GLY A 1029 75.97 21.70 5.39
N GLU A 1030 75.44 20.54 4.98
CA GLU A 1030 74.01 20.21 5.08
C GLU A 1030 73.63 19.70 6.47
N TYR A 1031 72.37 19.86 6.87
CA TYR A 1031 71.82 19.29 8.10
C TYR A 1031 70.98 18.05 7.78
N GLU A 1032 71.31 16.90 8.35
CA GLU A 1032 70.52 15.66 8.23
C GLU A 1032 69.48 15.54 9.33
N TYR A 1033 68.26 15.18 8.94
CA TYR A 1033 67.11 14.95 9.82
C TYR A 1033 66.53 13.55 9.60
N ILE A 1034 66.01 12.97 10.68
CA ILE A 1034 65.37 11.65 10.67
C ILE A 1034 63.99 11.80 11.30
N VAL A 1035 62.95 11.40 10.57
CA VAL A 1035 61.62 11.12 11.13
C VAL A 1035 61.58 9.64 11.49
N PRO A 1036 61.72 9.26 12.77
CA PRO A 1036 61.79 7.86 13.15
C PRO A 1036 60.41 7.18 13.03
N SER A 1037 60.44 5.87 12.75
CA SER A 1037 59.31 4.93 12.87
C SER A 1037 57.95 5.49 12.41
N VAL A 1038 57.74 5.59 11.11
CA VAL A 1038 56.54 6.22 10.57
C VAL A 1038 55.32 5.30 10.60
N GLN A 1039 54.35 5.61 11.47
CA GLN A 1039 53.16 4.78 11.73
C GLN A 1039 51.83 5.50 11.44
N GLN A 1040 51.90 6.73 10.94
CA GLN A 1040 50.78 7.59 10.55
C GLN A 1040 51.26 8.58 9.50
N GLU A 1041 50.35 9.27 8.82
CA GLU A 1041 50.70 10.36 7.90
C GLU A 1041 51.43 11.50 8.64
N VAL A 1042 52.56 11.94 8.07
CA VAL A 1042 53.42 12.98 8.67
C VAL A 1042 53.50 14.18 7.75
N THR A 1043 53.30 15.36 8.30
CA THR A 1043 53.59 16.62 7.60
C THR A 1043 54.72 17.35 8.32
N LEU A 1044 55.76 17.73 7.57
CA LEU A 1044 56.90 18.50 8.09
C LEU A 1044 56.63 19.99 7.99
N THR A 1045 57.19 20.77 8.92
CA THR A 1045 57.16 22.24 8.90
C THR A 1045 58.51 22.80 9.34
N PHE A 1046 58.97 23.85 8.65
CA PHE A 1046 60.22 24.56 8.96
C PHE A 1046 59.88 25.97 9.45
N GLY A 1047 60.37 26.35 10.62
CA GLY A 1047 60.09 27.67 11.19
C GLY A 1047 61.23 28.20 12.07
N PRO A 1048 61.24 29.51 12.38
CA PRO A 1048 62.22 30.10 13.31
C PRO A 1048 62.10 29.48 14.71
N ASP A 1049 63.20 29.50 15.47
CA ASP A 1049 63.22 29.10 16.87
C ASP A 1049 62.46 30.14 17.71
N VAL A 1050 61.14 29.99 17.73
CA VAL A 1050 60.25 30.81 18.56
C VAL A 1050 60.28 30.27 19.98
N VAL A 1051 61.18 30.82 20.81
CA VAL A 1051 60.90 30.92 22.25
C VAL A 1051 59.85 32.01 22.40
N ALA A 1052 58.58 31.63 22.27
CA ALA A 1052 57.48 32.53 22.57
C ALA A 1052 57.31 32.60 24.10
N ASN A 1053 57.48 33.81 24.62
CA ASN A 1053 57.32 34.16 26.03
C ASN A 1053 55.97 33.76 26.63
N GLU A 1054 56.07 33.37 27.90
CA GLU A 1054 55.19 33.65 29.02
C GLU A 1054 53.67 33.47 28.87
N LEU A 1055 53.21 32.48 29.62
CA LEU A 1055 51.87 32.36 30.16
C LEU A 1055 51.50 33.65 30.93
N LEU A 1056 50.57 34.44 30.38
CA LEU A 1056 49.78 35.38 31.19
C LEU A 1056 48.80 34.57 32.05
N THR A 1057 49.25 34.10 33.21
CA THR A 1057 48.34 33.74 34.31
C THR A 1057 48.90 34.25 35.63
N ALA A 1058 48.79 35.57 35.82
CA ALA A 1058 48.63 36.14 37.14
C ALA A 1058 47.13 36.47 37.28
N GLY A 1059 46.48 35.90 38.30
CA GLY A 1059 45.08 36.14 38.62
C GLY A 1059 44.39 34.93 39.25
N THR A 1060 43.50 35.21 40.20
CA THR A 1060 42.55 34.25 40.74
C THR A 1060 41.67 33.69 39.62
N ALA A 1061 41.58 32.36 39.50
CA ALA A 1061 40.80 31.70 38.45
C ALA A 1061 39.95 30.55 39.01
N VAL A 1062 38.72 30.41 38.50
CA VAL A 1062 37.78 29.35 38.92
C VAL A 1062 37.24 28.66 37.67
N TRP A 1063 37.39 27.35 37.55
CA TRP A 1063 36.88 26.56 36.43
C TRP A 1063 36.44 25.17 36.88
N SER A 1064 35.74 24.43 36.03
CA SER A 1064 35.30 23.05 36.29
C SER A 1064 35.79 22.09 35.22
N HIS A 1065 36.13 20.87 35.63
CA HIS A 1065 36.45 19.78 34.71
C HIS A 1065 36.12 18.44 35.35
N GLY A 1066 35.20 17.69 34.73
CA GLY A 1066 34.53 16.56 35.36
C GLY A 1066 33.69 17.01 36.57
N GLU A 1067 33.42 16.09 37.50
CA GLU A 1067 32.69 16.36 38.75
C GLU A 1067 33.56 17.06 39.81
N LYS A 1068 34.39 18.02 39.38
CA LYS A 1068 35.29 18.81 40.23
C LYS A 1068 35.36 20.26 39.77
N ILE A 1069 35.47 21.15 40.74
CA ILE A 1069 35.75 22.57 40.58
C ILE A 1069 37.21 22.81 40.97
N TYR A 1070 37.91 23.60 40.19
CA TYR A 1070 39.29 24.02 40.42
C TYR A 1070 39.31 25.52 40.69
N ILE A 1071 40.03 25.92 41.74
CA ILE A 1071 40.20 27.30 42.14
C ILE A 1071 41.69 27.59 42.33
N ARG A 1072 42.20 28.58 41.60
CA ARG A 1072 43.54 29.15 41.74
C ARG A 1072 43.46 30.44 42.54
N VAL A 1073 44.23 30.55 43.62
CA VAL A 1073 44.40 31.81 44.38
C VAL A 1073 45.88 32.17 44.50
N GLU A 1074 46.21 33.46 44.41
CA GLU A 1074 47.61 33.92 44.47
C GLU A 1074 48.15 34.03 45.90
N ARG A 1075 47.29 33.89 46.92
CA ARG A 1075 47.62 33.88 48.35
C ARG A 1075 46.58 33.02 49.05
N ALA A 1076 46.87 32.50 50.23
CA ALA A 1076 45.89 31.71 50.97
C ALA A 1076 44.59 32.51 51.22
N ASP A 1077 43.44 31.95 50.84
CA ASP A 1077 42.12 32.57 50.91
C ASP A 1077 41.04 31.53 51.33
N ILE A 1078 39.76 31.89 51.35
CA ILE A 1078 38.64 30.99 51.67
C ILE A 1078 37.56 31.13 50.61
N ALA A 1079 37.19 30.03 49.96
CA ALA A 1079 36.05 29.96 49.04
C ALA A 1079 34.77 29.51 49.74
N SER A 1080 33.68 30.22 49.49
CA SER A 1080 32.33 29.86 49.90
C SER A 1080 31.49 29.58 48.65
N ILE A 1081 31.05 28.34 48.48
CA ILE A 1081 30.36 27.82 47.30
C ILE A 1081 28.87 27.72 47.62
N TYR A 1082 28.04 28.36 46.80
CA TYR A 1082 26.58 28.41 46.92
C TYR A 1082 25.92 27.75 45.71
N SER A 1083 24.73 27.20 45.91
CA SER A 1083 23.87 26.76 44.81
C SER A 1083 23.27 27.97 44.10
N VAL A 1084 22.71 27.79 42.89
CA VAL A 1084 22.05 28.89 42.15
C VAL A 1084 20.86 29.48 42.93
N ALA A 1085 20.28 28.73 43.88
CA ALA A 1085 19.23 29.19 44.77
C ALA A 1085 19.74 30.02 45.98
N GLY A 1086 21.05 30.25 46.10
CA GLY A 1086 21.66 31.09 47.13
C GLY A 1086 22.01 30.37 48.45
N GLN A 1087 21.90 29.04 48.49
CA GLN A 1087 22.17 28.25 49.69
C GLN A 1087 23.65 27.84 49.74
N LEU A 1088 24.33 28.01 50.88
CA LEU A 1088 25.76 27.66 51.03
C LEU A 1088 25.94 26.14 50.97
N VAL A 1089 26.60 25.66 49.92
CA VAL A 1089 26.86 24.24 49.64
C VAL A 1089 28.15 23.78 50.33
N LYS A 1090 29.23 24.58 50.28
CA LYS A 1090 30.52 24.21 50.86
C LYS A 1090 31.41 25.42 51.13
N ARG A 1091 32.16 25.42 52.24
CA ARG A 1091 33.20 26.43 52.53
C ARG A 1091 34.55 25.75 52.67
N VAL A 1092 35.57 26.26 51.98
CA VAL A 1092 36.87 25.59 51.83
C VAL A 1092 38.00 26.62 51.97
N ASP A 1093 38.96 26.34 52.84
CA ASP A 1093 40.20 27.10 52.93
C ASP A 1093 41.10 26.74 51.74
N LEU A 1094 41.57 27.75 51.02
CA LEU A 1094 42.37 27.63 49.81
C LEU A 1094 43.81 28.06 50.13
N PRO A 1095 44.80 27.15 50.07
CA PRO A 1095 46.21 27.56 50.07
C PRO A 1095 46.58 28.26 48.75
N GLU A 1096 47.67 29.03 48.76
CA GLU A 1096 48.23 29.66 47.56
C GLU A 1096 48.53 28.62 46.47
N GLY A 1097 48.00 28.83 45.26
CA GLY A 1097 48.05 27.91 44.12
C GLY A 1097 46.70 27.28 43.76
N ASP A 1098 46.74 26.13 43.08
CA ASP A 1098 45.56 25.41 42.58
C ASP A 1098 44.98 24.45 43.62
N THR A 1099 43.69 24.59 43.89
CA THR A 1099 42.91 23.68 44.75
C THR A 1099 41.78 23.05 43.95
N SER A 1100 41.66 21.72 43.99
CA SER A 1100 40.55 20.99 43.37
C SER A 1100 39.54 20.52 44.42
N ILE A 1101 38.27 20.76 44.19
CA ILE A 1101 37.16 20.45 45.09
C ILE A 1101 36.14 19.59 44.33
N PRO A 1102 35.87 18.35 44.75
CA PRO A 1102 34.84 17.53 44.12
C PRO A 1102 33.44 18.07 44.36
N MET A 1103 32.63 18.10 43.30
CA MET A 1103 31.25 18.55 43.30
C MET A 1103 30.39 17.84 42.25
N SER A 1104 29.13 17.55 42.61
CA SER A 1104 28.11 17.00 41.72
C SER A 1104 27.82 17.92 40.52
N ARG A 1105 27.30 17.34 39.42
CA ARG A 1105 26.93 18.10 38.22
C ARG A 1105 25.86 19.15 38.53
N GLY A 1106 26.06 20.38 38.08
CA GLY A 1106 25.18 21.50 38.39
C GLY A 1106 25.86 22.86 38.29
N ALA A 1107 25.07 23.94 38.37
CA ALA A 1107 25.58 25.30 38.38
C ALA A 1107 25.76 25.82 39.82
N TYR A 1108 26.89 26.45 40.10
CA TYR A 1108 27.27 26.95 41.42
C TYR A 1108 27.82 28.38 41.34
N VAL A 1109 27.70 29.12 42.44
CA VAL A 1109 28.24 30.47 42.63
C VAL A 1109 29.28 30.42 43.74
N ILE A 1110 30.50 30.87 43.46
CA ILE A 1110 31.63 30.80 44.38
C ILE A 1110 32.05 32.20 44.75
N THR A 1111 32.17 32.47 46.05
CA THR A 1111 32.61 33.75 46.59
C THR A 1111 33.90 33.56 47.37
N LEU A 1112 34.90 34.40 47.08
CA LEU A 1112 36.15 34.46 47.83
C LEU A 1112 36.13 35.58 48.87
N LYS A 1113 37.04 35.56 49.84
CA LYS A 1113 37.05 36.53 50.94
C LYS A 1113 37.43 37.93 50.48
N ASP A 1114 38.13 38.05 49.36
CA ASP A 1114 38.42 39.32 48.68
C ASP A 1114 37.18 39.98 48.04
N GLY A 1115 36.03 39.29 48.07
CA GLY A 1115 34.74 39.78 47.58
C GLY A 1115 34.44 39.40 46.13
N SER A 1116 35.34 38.69 45.45
CA SER A 1116 35.11 38.21 44.08
C SER A 1116 34.08 37.08 44.02
N VAL A 1117 33.22 37.11 42.98
CA VAL A 1117 32.11 36.17 42.79
C VAL A 1117 32.24 35.52 41.41
N HIS A 1118 32.25 34.18 41.35
CA HIS A 1118 32.42 33.41 40.12
C HIS A 1118 31.29 32.40 39.93
N LYS A 1119 30.73 32.30 38.73
CA LYS A 1119 29.72 31.28 38.38
C LYS A 1119 30.40 30.15 37.61
N VAL A 1120 30.18 28.91 38.03
CA VAL A 1120 30.75 27.72 37.38
C VAL A 1120 29.70 26.64 37.19
N ILE A 1121 29.73 25.97 36.04
CA ILE A 1121 28.86 24.83 35.72
C ILE A 1121 29.71 23.57 35.70
N VAL A 1122 29.46 22.66 36.62
CA VAL A 1122 30.10 21.35 36.69
C VAL A 1122 29.32 20.41 35.77
N LYS A 1123 29.98 19.90 34.73
CA LYS A 1123 29.37 19.10 33.64
C LYS A 1123 29.42 17.60 33.91
#